data_AF-A0A418VV35-F1
#
_entry.id   AF-A0A418VV35-F1
#
_cell.length_a   1.000
_cell.length_b   1.000
_cell.length_c   1.000
_cell.angle_alpha   90.00
_cell.angle_beta   90.00
_cell.angle_gamma   90.00
#
_symmetry.space_group_name_H-M   'P 1'
#
loop_
_entity.id
_entity.type
_entity.pdbx_description
1 polymer ?
#
loop_
_entity_poly.entity_id
_entity_poly.type
_entity_poly.pdbx_seq_one_letter_code
_entity_poly.pdbx_strand_id
1 'polypeptide(L)'
;MSAQDQDDILAIIEDDEPTSSAAPPDRVWRMLLVDDDDEVHLTTAYSLQGVEILGRKLELSHARSGAEALELLRRDSDFAVILLDVVMETPDAGLRLVRMIREDLALSSPRIILRTGQPGYAPEMAVIRDYDINDYRTKSELTRTRLLTSLYAALRAYNHIQALETSRRGLEQIIGASAELFRRNSLTAFCEGILTQLGGLLDIEASGIVLARTKPALNGLRHEVGSDEPVILAAAGPFRHLAGAPLSQIPDESLQTLLRTTLEQRTSIFQDHATVLHIRGRSGDDLAIFLATGRKVGAVGRQLLEVFSSNVALGFDNASLLDHIRALAYFDPLTRLPNRTLFQDEVAASLTRLRSEGGGRLAILLIDLDHFQTVNDGLGYRTGDALLQAVALRLHDSFAEAGAVSRLAGDLFGVQVRLLNQGDENILLRAIQHCFAEPFLIAGHPITVRVSGGYTLADAAELDVNRQIRRAGIALKRAKRDGRDNILHFDAAMEDELHRRLSLVNRIAEAQSTNQFSLMYQPQLRLSDGAVIGVEALLRWRRPDGSWIRPDTFIPVAEDAGHIVWLGEWVLREACLHLTRWHQRGLGRLRMAVNVSVRQLRDDHFLSMTEHVLKECGADPTDIELEITESNAMEDDHILSVVQTLRKMGFSIAIDDFGTGYSSLSRLQKLPASVLKIDRSFVMDIDHRPENRSIAAMIVKVGHELGMMVLAEGVESPTQENTLRELSCDSGQGYLYAKPLPFDALEIWLQSRKLAAL
;
A
#
# COMPACT_ATOMS: atom_id res chain seq x y z
N MET A 1 -51.66 3.54 69.16
CA MET A 1 -53.07 3.91 68.92
C MET A 1 -53.26 4.11 67.43
N SER A 2 -54.07 3.22 66.83
CA SER A 2 -54.89 3.33 65.60
C SER A 2 -54.25 3.91 64.32
N ALA A 3 -54.08 3.19 63.20
CA ALA A 3 -55.08 2.47 62.38
C ALA A 3 -56.26 3.36 61.96
N GLN A 4 -56.21 3.90 60.73
CA GLN A 4 -57.33 3.87 59.76
C GLN A 4 -56.96 4.54 58.42
N ASP A 5 -57.34 3.84 57.36
CA ASP A 5 -57.73 4.31 56.01
C ASP A 5 -56.67 4.82 55.02
N GLN A 6 -56.15 3.88 54.23
CA GLN A 6 -55.69 4.12 52.84
C GLN A 6 -56.69 3.46 51.87
N ASP A 7 -57.65 4.26 51.40
CA ASP A 7 -58.33 4.03 50.12
C ASP A 7 -57.50 4.73 49.04
N ASP A 8 -56.70 3.96 48.29
CA ASP A 8 -56.01 4.46 47.09
C ASP A 8 -56.93 4.31 45.87
N ILE A 9 -57.37 5.47 45.41
CA ILE A 9 -58.04 5.74 44.14
C ILE A 9 -57.04 5.46 43.00
N LEU A 10 -57.22 4.36 42.28
CA LEU A 10 -56.54 4.12 41.01
C LEU A 10 -57.22 4.98 39.92
N ALA A 11 -56.58 6.11 39.61
CA ALA A 11 -56.88 6.94 38.47
C ALA A 11 -56.67 6.14 37.17
N ILE A 12 -57.73 6.04 36.37
CA ILE A 12 -57.70 5.54 35.00
C ILE A 12 -56.90 6.57 34.18
N ILE A 13 -55.74 6.15 33.70
CA ILE A 13 -55.02 6.86 32.64
C ILE A 13 -55.79 6.59 31.34
N GLU A 14 -56.32 7.65 30.74
CA GLU A 14 -56.83 7.64 29.37
C GLU A 14 -55.62 7.39 28.43
N ASP A 15 -55.50 6.16 27.93
CA ASP A 15 -54.61 5.86 26.81
C ASP A 15 -55.20 6.44 25.52
N ASP A 16 -54.43 7.29 24.85
CA ASP A 16 -54.70 7.85 23.53
C ASP A 16 -55.12 6.75 22.53
N GLU A 17 -56.25 6.97 21.85
CA GLU A 17 -56.71 6.09 20.77
C GLU A 17 -55.63 5.98 19.67
N PRO A 18 -55.15 4.76 19.32
CA PRO A 18 -54.31 4.60 18.16
C PRO A 18 -55.16 4.84 16.92
N THR A 19 -54.83 5.89 16.17
CA THR A 19 -55.40 6.22 14.86
C THR A 19 -55.53 4.96 13.99
N SER A 20 -56.79 4.66 13.64
CA SER A 20 -57.22 3.55 12.79
C SER A 20 -56.39 3.45 11.50
N SER A 21 -55.49 2.47 11.46
CA SER A 21 -54.95 1.93 10.21
C SER A 21 -56.08 1.17 9.52
N ALA A 22 -56.73 1.79 8.53
CA ALA A 22 -57.70 1.12 7.67
C ALA A 22 -57.05 -0.14 7.04
N ALA A 23 -57.44 -1.31 7.54
CA ALA A 23 -57.04 -2.59 6.97
C ALA A 23 -57.71 -2.78 5.59
N PRO A 24 -57.10 -3.55 4.67
CA PRO A 24 -57.69 -3.79 3.35
C PRO A 24 -59.10 -4.40 3.46
N PRO A 25 -60.03 -4.03 2.56
CA PRO A 25 -61.48 -4.17 2.75
C PRO A 25 -62.06 -5.60 2.73
N ASP A 26 -61.25 -6.64 2.46
CA ASP A 26 -61.74 -8.02 2.25
C ASP A 26 -61.42 -9.03 3.36
N ARG A 27 -60.76 -8.61 4.45
CA ARG A 27 -60.37 -9.57 5.51
C ARG A 27 -61.48 -9.69 6.57
N VAL A 28 -62.07 -10.88 6.70
CA VAL A 28 -63.07 -11.23 7.71
C VAL A 28 -62.44 -11.79 8.99
N TRP A 29 -63.09 -11.61 10.12
CA TRP A 29 -62.73 -12.29 11.36
C TRP A 29 -63.33 -13.70 11.37
N ARG A 30 -62.49 -14.73 11.17
CA ARG A 30 -62.94 -16.12 11.29
C ARG A 30 -63.06 -16.49 12.77
N MET A 31 -64.21 -17.02 13.13
CA MET A 31 -64.52 -17.47 14.47
C MET A 31 -64.97 -18.93 14.43
N LEU A 32 -64.60 -19.70 15.44
CA LEU A 32 -65.04 -21.08 15.60
C LEU A 32 -65.97 -21.20 16.80
N LEU A 33 -67.19 -21.68 16.59
CA LEU A 33 -68.12 -22.03 17.65
C LEU A 33 -68.13 -23.56 17.83
N VAL A 34 -67.84 -24.01 19.04
CA VAL A 34 -67.79 -25.42 19.44
C VAL A 34 -68.75 -25.65 20.60
N ASP A 35 -69.87 -26.34 20.32
CA ASP A 35 -70.92 -26.68 21.28
C ASP A 35 -71.66 -27.92 20.75
N ASP A 36 -72.18 -28.81 21.59
CA ASP A 36 -72.93 -30.00 21.14
C ASP A 36 -74.44 -29.70 20.93
N ASP A 37 -74.90 -28.52 21.32
CA ASP A 37 -76.29 -28.07 21.20
C ASP A 37 -76.53 -27.21 19.94
N ASP A 38 -77.25 -27.76 18.96
CA ASP A 38 -77.63 -27.08 17.71
C ASP A 38 -78.42 -25.77 17.94
N GLU A 39 -79.14 -25.61 19.06
CA GLU A 39 -79.85 -24.36 19.38
C GLU A 39 -78.86 -23.22 19.69
N VAL A 40 -77.72 -23.54 20.32
CA VAL A 40 -76.65 -22.57 20.60
C VAL A 40 -75.99 -22.09 19.30
N HIS A 41 -75.84 -22.97 18.31
CA HIS A 41 -75.31 -22.61 17.00
C HIS A 41 -76.20 -21.59 16.28
N LEU A 42 -77.51 -21.84 16.24
CA LEU A 42 -78.48 -20.96 15.58
C LEU A 42 -78.61 -19.62 16.29
N THR A 43 -78.71 -19.62 17.62
CA THR A 43 -78.87 -18.40 18.42
C THR A 43 -77.63 -17.49 18.38
N THR A 44 -76.43 -18.09 18.40
CA THR A 44 -75.16 -17.34 18.30
C THR A 44 -74.97 -16.77 16.91
N ALA A 45 -75.27 -17.54 15.85
CA ALA A 45 -75.22 -17.06 14.47
C ALA A 45 -76.18 -15.88 14.23
N TYR A 46 -77.42 -15.96 14.73
CA TYR A 46 -78.40 -14.88 14.62
C TYR A 46 -77.96 -13.62 15.41
N SER A 47 -77.38 -13.80 16.60
CA SER A 47 -76.94 -12.68 17.45
C SER A 47 -75.78 -11.87 16.85
N LEU A 48 -74.92 -12.54 16.06
CA LEU A 48 -73.73 -11.98 15.42
C LEU A 48 -73.96 -11.57 13.96
N GLN A 49 -75.15 -11.80 13.41
CA GLN A 49 -75.48 -11.46 12.03
C GLN A 49 -75.36 -9.95 11.78
N GLY A 50 -74.58 -9.57 10.77
CA GLY A 50 -74.38 -8.17 10.37
C GLY A 50 -73.53 -7.33 11.33
N VAL A 51 -72.88 -7.94 12.31
CA VAL A 51 -71.97 -7.24 13.24
C VAL A 51 -70.62 -7.02 12.57
N GLU A 52 -70.11 -5.79 12.70
CA GLU A 52 -68.74 -5.43 12.33
C GLU A 52 -67.94 -5.05 13.57
N ILE A 53 -66.74 -5.62 13.70
CA ILE A 53 -65.83 -5.37 14.81
C ILE A 53 -64.50 -4.90 14.24
N LEU A 54 -64.04 -3.72 14.67
CA LEU A 54 -62.81 -3.09 14.18
C LEU A 54 -62.78 -2.96 12.64
N GLY A 55 -63.95 -2.67 12.03
CA GLY A 55 -64.09 -2.46 10.58
C GLY A 55 -64.04 -3.73 9.72
N ARG A 56 -64.16 -4.92 10.33
CA ARG A 56 -64.22 -6.22 9.61
C ARG A 56 -65.47 -7.00 9.97
N LYS A 57 -66.01 -7.74 8.99
CA LYS A 57 -67.15 -8.65 9.17
C LYS A 57 -66.72 -9.94 9.88
N LEU A 58 -67.64 -10.57 10.60
CA LEU A 58 -67.43 -11.86 11.26
C LEU A 58 -67.84 -13.00 10.33
N GLU A 59 -67.02 -14.05 10.27
CA GLU A 59 -67.34 -15.32 9.61
C GLU A 59 -67.33 -16.44 10.67
N LEU A 60 -68.45 -17.12 10.84
CA LEU A 60 -68.62 -18.14 11.88
C LEU A 60 -68.54 -19.54 11.28
N SER A 61 -67.59 -20.34 11.75
CA SER A 61 -67.49 -21.78 11.53
C SER A 61 -68.03 -22.52 12.75
N HIS A 62 -68.56 -23.72 12.54
CA HIS A 62 -69.28 -24.49 13.56
C HIS A 62 -68.69 -25.89 13.68
N ALA A 63 -68.52 -26.38 14.91
CA ALA A 63 -68.18 -27.76 15.23
C ALA A 63 -69.09 -28.26 16.35
N ARG A 64 -69.63 -29.47 16.22
CA ARG A 64 -70.55 -30.10 17.18
C ARG A 64 -69.88 -31.03 18.19
N SER A 65 -68.56 -31.17 18.08
CA SER A 65 -67.77 -32.07 18.90
C SER A 65 -66.34 -31.54 19.01
N GLY A 66 -65.62 -31.95 20.06
CA GLY A 66 -64.22 -31.63 20.21
C GLY A 66 -63.36 -32.20 19.06
N ALA A 67 -63.74 -33.36 18.52
CA ALA A 67 -63.05 -33.98 17.39
C ALA A 67 -63.22 -33.20 16.08
N GLU A 68 -64.44 -32.74 15.77
CA GLU A 68 -64.74 -31.91 14.60
C GLU A 68 -64.03 -30.55 14.68
N ALA A 69 -64.00 -29.93 15.87
CA ALA A 69 -63.28 -28.69 16.10
C ALA A 69 -61.79 -28.85 15.83
N LEU A 70 -61.20 -29.97 16.25
CA LEU A 70 -59.78 -30.25 16.04
C LEU A 70 -59.46 -30.52 14.57
N GLU A 71 -60.36 -31.15 13.81
CA GLU A 71 -60.22 -31.32 12.36
C GLU A 71 -60.25 -29.98 11.63
N LEU A 72 -61.19 -29.09 12.00
CA LEU A 72 -61.24 -27.73 11.44
C LEU A 72 -59.99 -26.92 11.77
N LEU A 73 -59.50 -26.97 13.01
CA LEU A 73 -58.29 -26.25 13.43
C LEU A 73 -57.00 -26.80 12.79
N ARG A 74 -56.97 -28.09 12.43
CA ARG A 74 -55.88 -28.68 11.63
C ARG A 74 -55.91 -28.25 10.18
N ARG A 75 -57.12 -28.08 9.60
CA ARG A 75 -57.28 -27.65 8.21
C ARG A 75 -57.07 -26.15 8.04
N ASP A 76 -57.56 -25.38 9.00
CA ASP A 76 -57.62 -23.92 8.98
C ASP A 76 -57.15 -23.38 10.35
N SER A 77 -55.99 -22.74 10.42
CA SER A 77 -55.44 -22.19 11.66
C SER A 77 -55.71 -20.69 11.87
N ASP A 78 -56.33 -20.02 10.90
CA ASP A 78 -56.58 -18.56 10.89
C ASP A 78 -57.87 -18.16 11.64
N PHE A 79 -58.18 -18.83 12.75
CA PHE A 79 -59.29 -18.43 13.62
C PHE A 79 -58.83 -17.37 14.61
N ALA A 80 -59.55 -16.26 14.71
CA ALA A 80 -59.24 -15.18 15.64
C ALA A 80 -59.78 -15.46 17.05
N VAL A 81 -60.99 -16.03 17.13
CA VAL A 81 -61.67 -16.37 18.38
C VAL A 81 -62.31 -17.75 18.30
N ILE A 82 -62.19 -18.53 19.38
CA ILE A 82 -62.85 -19.82 19.56
C ILE A 82 -63.82 -19.67 20.74
N LEU A 83 -65.12 -19.78 20.46
CA LEU A 83 -66.17 -19.88 21.46
C LEU A 83 -66.38 -21.36 21.76
N LEU A 84 -66.08 -21.78 22.98
CA LEU A 84 -66.00 -23.20 23.32
C LEU A 84 -66.83 -23.52 24.56
N ASP A 85 -67.72 -24.50 24.45
CA ASP A 85 -68.42 -25.03 25.63
C ASP A 85 -67.52 -25.97 26.43
N VAL A 86 -67.61 -25.87 27.76
CA VAL A 86 -66.77 -26.67 28.67
C VAL A 86 -67.25 -28.11 28.77
N VAL A 87 -68.58 -28.30 28.80
CA VAL A 87 -69.24 -29.60 28.97
C VAL A 87 -69.92 -29.96 27.65
N MET A 88 -69.41 -30.99 26.98
CA MET A 88 -70.00 -31.50 25.72
C MET A 88 -70.13 -33.02 25.84
N GLU A 89 -69.40 -33.81 25.05
CA GLU A 89 -69.44 -35.27 25.05
C GLU A 89 -69.01 -35.87 26.40
N THR A 90 -68.13 -35.16 27.11
CA THR A 90 -67.78 -35.43 28.50
C THR A 90 -67.74 -34.13 29.32
N PRO A 91 -67.82 -34.19 30.66
CA PRO A 91 -67.81 -33.01 31.54
C PRO A 91 -66.58 -32.10 31.41
N ASP A 92 -65.48 -32.61 30.86
CA ASP A 92 -64.19 -31.94 30.69
C ASP A 92 -63.75 -31.84 29.22
N ALA A 93 -64.62 -32.17 28.27
CA ALA A 93 -64.29 -32.23 26.84
C ALA A 93 -63.74 -30.90 26.30
N GLY A 94 -64.35 -29.77 26.68
CA GLY A 94 -63.87 -28.44 26.28
C GLY A 94 -62.49 -28.11 26.85
N LEU A 95 -62.22 -28.44 28.11
CA LEU A 95 -60.91 -28.19 28.72
C LEU A 95 -59.81 -29.05 28.10
N ARG A 96 -60.11 -30.31 27.75
CA ARG A 96 -59.18 -31.15 27.00
C ARG A 96 -58.90 -30.55 25.62
N LEU A 97 -59.92 -30.04 24.93
CA LEU A 97 -59.74 -29.38 23.64
C LEU A 97 -58.84 -28.13 23.75
N VAL A 98 -59.01 -27.29 24.77
CA VAL A 98 -58.11 -26.15 25.02
C VAL A 98 -56.65 -26.62 25.12
N ARG A 99 -56.42 -27.67 25.91
CA ARG A 99 -55.09 -28.26 26.07
C ARG A 99 -54.53 -28.74 24.74
N MET A 100 -55.33 -29.45 23.93
CA MET A 100 -54.91 -29.92 22.60
C MET A 100 -54.64 -28.76 21.63
N ILE A 101 -55.36 -27.64 21.72
CA ILE A 101 -55.11 -26.45 20.89
C ILE A 101 -53.76 -25.80 21.25
N ARG A 102 -53.47 -25.65 22.55
CA ARG A 102 -52.25 -24.99 23.02
C ARG A 102 -51.01 -25.87 22.99
N GLU A 103 -51.13 -27.15 23.36
CA GLU A 103 -50.01 -28.09 23.45
C GLU A 103 -49.81 -28.88 22.15
N ASP A 104 -50.85 -29.54 21.62
CA ASP A 104 -50.70 -30.46 20.49
C ASP A 104 -50.64 -29.71 19.15
N LEU A 105 -51.52 -28.73 18.93
CA LEU A 105 -51.54 -27.91 17.72
C LEU A 105 -50.63 -26.69 17.80
N ALA A 106 -50.10 -26.38 19.00
CA ALA A 106 -49.24 -25.22 19.26
C ALA A 106 -49.82 -23.87 18.79
N LEU A 107 -51.16 -23.72 18.79
CA LEU A 107 -51.84 -22.49 18.38
C LEU A 107 -51.98 -21.54 19.58
N SER A 108 -51.04 -20.61 19.75
CA SER A 108 -51.06 -19.58 20.80
C SER A 108 -51.92 -18.37 20.45
N SER A 109 -52.00 -17.99 19.18
CA SER A 109 -52.66 -16.76 18.74
C SER A 109 -54.19 -16.72 18.97
N PRO A 110 -55.00 -17.75 18.63
CA PRO A 110 -56.46 -17.68 18.76
C PRO A 110 -56.89 -17.48 20.21
N ARG A 111 -57.89 -16.62 20.39
CA ARG A 111 -58.41 -16.28 21.72
C ARG A 111 -59.57 -17.19 22.08
N ILE A 112 -59.51 -17.84 23.23
CA ILE A 112 -60.52 -18.84 23.62
C ILE A 112 -61.44 -18.23 24.67
N ILE A 113 -62.74 -18.27 24.40
CA ILE A 113 -63.79 -17.85 25.34
C ILE A 113 -64.57 -19.11 25.73
N LEU A 114 -64.49 -19.47 27.01
CA LEU A 114 -65.18 -20.62 27.55
C LEU A 114 -66.61 -20.27 27.97
N ARG A 115 -67.55 -21.16 27.64
CA ARG A 115 -68.95 -21.09 28.03
C ARG A 115 -69.31 -22.34 28.87
N THR A 116 -70.24 -22.23 29.81
CA THR A 116 -70.77 -23.40 30.54
C THR A 116 -72.23 -23.23 30.96
N GLY A 117 -73.01 -24.30 30.94
CA GLY A 117 -74.40 -24.31 31.42
C GLY A 117 -74.59 -24.43 32.94
N GLN A 118 -73.54 -24.81 33.70
CA GLN A 118 -73.67 -25.12 35.13
C GLN A 118 -73.03 -24.04 36.02
N PRO A 119 -73.81 -23.28 36.82
CA PRO A 119 -73.27 -22.33 37.79
C PRO A 119 -72.52 -23.08 38.89
N GLY A 120 -71.19 -22.92 38.96
CA GLY A 120 -70.34 -23.53 39.99
C GLY A 120 -69.26 -24.49 39.48
N TYR A 121 -69.27 -24.87 38.20
CA TYR A 121 -68.21 -25.64 37.56
C TYR A 121 -67.11 -24.70 37.02
N ALA A 122 -66.57 -23.86 37.89
CA ALA A 122 -65.49 -22.94 37.54
C ALA A 122 -64.19 -23.75 37.32
N PRO A 123 -63.53 -23.66 36.16
CA PRO A 123 -62.23 -24.27 35.98
C PRO A 123 -61.25 -23.67 37.00
N GLU A 124 -60.28 -24.46 37.46
CA GLU A 124 -59.27 -23.97 38.40
C GLU A 124 -58.61 -22.70 37.81
N MET A 125 -58.40 -21.67 38.63
CA MET A 125 -57.71 -20.44 38.19
C MET A 125 -56.34 -20.71 37.56
N ALA A 126 -55.70 -21.83 37.96
CA ALA A 126 -54.50 -22.34 37.31
C ALA A 126 -54.76 -22.69 35.83
N VAL A 127 -55.81 -23.44 35.51
CA VAL A 127 -56.16 -23.84 34.13
C VAL A 127 -56.46 -22.63 33.23
N ILE A 128 -57.18 -21.62 33.74
CA ILE A 128 -57.45 -20.39 32.96
C ILE A 128 -56.15 -19.67 32.60
N ARG A 129 -55.24 -19.55 33.57
CA ARG A 129 -53.95 -18.87 33.40
C ARG A 129 -52.97 -19.68 32.55
N ASP A 130 -52.85 -20.98 32.82
CA ASP A 130 -51.83 -21.85 32.25
C ASP A 130 -52.09 -22.13 30.75
N TYR A 131 -53.34 -22.00 30.29
CA TYR A 131 -53.72 -22.15 28.88
C TYR A 131 -54.20 -20.86 28.19
N ASP A 132 -54.01 -19.70 28.84
CA ASP A 132 -54.31 -18.37 28.29
C ASP A 132 -55.75 -18.27 27.71
N ILE A 133 -56.73 -18.57 28.56
CA ILE A 133 -58.16 -18.45 28.27
C ILE A 133 -58.60 -16.99 28.52
N ASN A 134 -59.26 -16.39 27.53
CA ASN A 134 -59.53 -14.96 27.50
C ASN A 134 -60.75 -14.53 28.31
N ASP A 135 -61.79 -15.36 28.37
CA ASP A 135 -62.98 -15.10 29.18
C ASP A 135 -63.66 -16.44 29.53
N TYR A 136 -64.36 -16.50 30.66
CA TYR A 136 -65.14 -17.64 31.11
C TYR A 136 -66.48 -17.16 31.62
N ARG A 137 -67.57 -17.66 31.06
CA ARG A 137 -68.93 -17.18 31.34
C ARG A 137 -69.95 -18.31 31.40
N THR A 138 -70.95 -18.16 32.27
CA THR A 138 -72.10 -19.07 32.29
C THR A 138 -73.05 -18.76 31.12
N LYS A 139 -73.76 -19.77 30.57
CA LYS A 139 -74.70 -19.62 29.44
C LYS A 139 -75.83 -18.63 29.78
N SER A 140 -76.19 -18.49 31.06
CA SER A 140 -77.18 -17.53 31.57
C SER A 140 -76.67 -16.08 31.68
N GLU A 141 -75.34 -15.85 31.70
CA GLU A 141 -74.73 -14.52 31.80
C GLU A 141 -74.37 -13.89 30.45
N LEU A 142 -74.44 -14.66 29.35
CA LEU A 142 -74.10 -14.27 27.99
C LEU A 142 -75.27 -13.58 27.27
N THR A 143 -75.58 -12.36 27.66
CA THR A 143 -76.46 -11.49 26.86
C THR A 143 -75.75 -11.03 25.58
N ARG A 144 -76.50 -10.65 24.53
CA ARG A 144 -75.93 -10.15 23.26
C ARG A 144 -74.88 -9.06 23.47
N THR A 145 -75.15 -8.10 24.35
CA THR A 145 -74.21 -7.00 24.68
C THR A 145 -72.93 -7.53 25.32
N ARG A 146 -73.03 -8.47 26.26
CA ARG A 146 -71.86 -9.04 26.94
C ARG A 146 -71.01 -9.89 26.00
N LEU A 147 -71.64 -10.69 25.14
CA LEU A 147 -70.96 -11.44 24.08
C LEU A 147 -70.14 -10.50 23.19
N LEU A 148 -70.75 -9.40 22.73
CA LEU A 148 -70.07 -8.42 21.89
C LEU A 148 -68.89 -7.75 22.62
N THR A 149 -69.03 -7.39 23.90
CA THR A 149 -67.93 -6.82 24.68
C THR A 149 -66.75 -7.81 24.81
N SER A 150 -67.02 -9.08 25.13
CA SER A 150 -65.98 -10.12 25.22
C SER A 150 -65.31 -10.37 23.87
N LEU A 151 -66.09 -10.35 22.77
CA LEU A 151 -65.54 -10.48 21.42
C LEU A 151 -64.68 -9.28 21.00
N TYR A 152 -65.08 -8.05 21.33
CA TYR A 152 -64.27 -6.86 21.07
C TYR A 152 -62.92 -6.93 21.80
N ALA A 153 -62.92 -7.33 23.08
CA ALA A 153 -61.69 -7.49 23.86
C ALA A 153 -60.80 -8.61 23.29
N ALA A 154 -61.38 -9.77 22.96
CA ALA A 154 -60.66 -10.90 22.37
C ALA A 154 -60.07 -10.56 21.00
N LEU A 155 -60.83 -9.95 20.09
CA LEU A 155 -60.34 -9.59 18.76
C LEU A 155 -59.26 -8.50 18.81
N ARG A 156 -59.37 -7.54 19.75
CA ARG A 156 -58.29 -6.56 19.98
C ARG A 156 -57.02 -7.24 20.50
N ALA A 157 -57.14 -8.15 21.45
CA ALA A 157 -56.00 -8.93 21.97
C ALA A 157 -55.37 -9.79 20.88
N TYR A 158 -56.17 -10.47 20.05
CA TYR A 158 -55.68 -11.25 18.91
C TYR A 158 -54.88 -10.38 17.94
N ASN A 159 -55.40 -9.21 17.56
CA ASN A 159 -54.72 -8.30 16.65
C ASN A 159 -53.39 -7.77 17.25
N HIS A 160 -53.36 -7.52 18.57
CA HIS A 160 -52.14 -7.13 19.27
C HIS A 160 -51.10 -8.26 19.29
N ILE A 161 -51.51 -9.49 19.58
CA ILE A 161 -50.64 -10.68 19.55
C ILE A 161 -50.08 -10.90 18.13
N GLN A 162 -50.91 -10.78 17.09
CA GLN A 162 -50.45 -10.89 15.71
C GLN A 162 -49.43 -9.80 15.34
N ALA A 163 -49.65 -8.56 15.78
CA ALA A 163 -48.69 -7.48 15.58
C ALA A 163 -47.36 -7.76 16.32
N LEU A 164 -47.41 -8.25 17.57
CA LEU A 164 -46.24 -8.64 18.35
C LEU A 164 -45.50 -9.83 17.72
N GLU A 165 -46.20 -10.88 17.30
CA GLU A 165 -45.61 -12.05 16.64
C GLU A 165 -44.95 -11.66 15.31
N THR A 166 -45.58 -10.78 14.53
CA THR A 166 -45.00 -10.23 13.29
C THR A 166 -43.76 -9.39 13.57
N SER A 167 -43.82 -8.51 14.58
CA SER A 167 -42.67 -7.70 14.99
C SER A 167 -41.51 -8.56 15.52
N ARG A 168 -41.80 -9.56 16.37
CA ARG A 168 -40.84 -10.52 16.91
C ARG A 168 -40.15 -11.30 15.79
N ARG A 169 -40.92 -11.85 14.84
CA ARG A 169 -40.39 -12.56 13.67
C ARG A 169 -39.53 -11.63 12.79
N GLY A 170 -39.98 -10.39 12.58
CA GLY A 170 -39.21 -9.38 11.87
C GLY A 170 -37.88 -9.05 12.54
N LEU A 171 -37.86 -8.93 13.88
CA LEU A 171 -36.63 -8.73 14.65
C LEU A 171 -35.69 -9.94 14.57
N GLU A 172 -36.21 -11.17 14.65
CA GLU A 172 -35.42 -12.40 14.45
C GLU A 172 -34.78 -12.45 13.06
N GLN A 173 -35.54 -12.07 12.02
CA GLN A 173 -35.02 -11.94 10.65
C GLN A 173 -33.93 -10.86 10.57
N ILE A 174 -34.10 -9.71 11.22
CA ILE A 174 -33.08 -8.65 11.27
C ILE A 174 -31.79 -9.16 11.93
N ILE A 175 -31.89 -9.92 13.04
CA ILE A 175 -30.71 -10.49 13.70
C ILE A 175 -29.96 -11.45 12.77
N GLY A 176 -30.69 -12.38 12.14
CA GLY A 176 -30.10 -13.32 11.18
C GLY A 176 -29.49 -12.63 9.96
N ALA A 177 -30.23 -11.67 9.38
CA ALA A 177 -29.79 -10.88 8.25
C ALA A 177 -28.55 -10.04 8.56
N SER A 178 -28.51 -9.42 9.74
CA SER A 178 -27.36 -8.64 10.20
C SER A 178 -26.14 -9.53 10.35
N ALA A 179 -26.27 -10.69 11.00
CA ALA A 179 -25.17 -11.66 11.14
C ALA A 179 -24.60 -12.09 9.78
N GLU A 180 -25.46 -12.31 8.78
CA GLU A 180 -25.02 -12.64 7.41
C GLU A 180 -24.28 -11.49 6.74
N LEU A 181 -24.75 -10.25 6.91
CA LEU A 181 -24.09 -9.07 6.35
C LEU A 181 -22.70 -8.87 6.95
N PHE A 182 -22.55 -9.02 8.28
CA PHE A 182 -21.28 -8.86 8.96
C PHE A 182 -20.24 -9.96 8.64
N ARG A 183 -20.65 -11.08 8.04
CA ARG A 183 -19.71 -12.10 7.52
C ARG A 183 -19.04 -11.71 6.21
N ARG A 184 -19.53 -10.67 5.53
CA ARG A 184 -19.01 -10.25 4.22
C ARG A 184 -17.74 -9.43 4.40
N ASN A 185 -16.69 -9.85 3.69
CA ASN A 185 -15.34 -9.33 3.89
C ASN A 185 -14.95 -8.17 2.96
N SER A 186 -15.86 -7.62 2.14
CA SER A 186 -15.58 -6.46 1.28
C SER A 186 -16.78 -5.52 1.23
N LEU A 187 -16.55 -4.25 0.93
CA LEU A 187 -17.63 -3.25 0.91
C LEU A 187 -18.64 -3.52 -0.21
N THR A 188 -18.18 -3.95 -1.38
CA THR A 188 -19.06 -4.35 -2.49
C THR A 188 -19.95 -5.52 -2.11
N ALA A 189 -19.36 -6.60 -1.55
CA ALA A 189 -20.13 -7.76 -1.13
C ALA A 189 -21.12 -7.36 -0.03
N PHE A 190 -20.71 -6.53 0.93
CA PHE A 190 -21.60 -5.99 1.96
C PHE A 190 -22.82 -5.27 1.34
N CYS A 191 -22.59 -4.35 0.40
CA CYS A 191 -23.65 -3.57 -0.25
C CYS A 191 -24.65 -4.43 -1.04
N GLU A 192 -24.17 -5.43 -1.80
CA GLU A 192 -25.04 -6.40 -2.48
C GLU A 192 -25.87 -7.23 -1.50
N GLY A 193 -25.27 -7.57 -0.35
CA GLY A 193 -25.95 -8.26 0.73
C GLY A 193 -27.13 -7.46 1.25
N ILE A 194 -27.01 -6.14 1.39
CA ILE A 194 -28.07 -5.27 1.94
C ILE A 194 -29.37 -5.44 1.15
N LEU A 195 -29.29 -5.36 -0.18
CA LEU A 195 -30.46 -5.51 -1.06
C LEU A 195 -31.12 -6.88 -0.92
N THR A 196 -30.30 -7.93 -0.75
CA THR A 196 -30.78 -9.31 -0.56
C THR A 196 -31.55 -9.45 0.75
N GLN A 197 -30.99 -8.90 1.84
CA GLN A 197 -31.62 -8.97 3.16
C GLN A 197 -32.87 -8.09 3.28
N LEU A 198 -32.87 -6.89 2.67
CA LEU A 198 -34.03 -6.02 2.62
C LEU A 198 -35.18 -6.64 1.82
N GLY A 199 -34.87 -7.34 0.72
CA GLY A 199 -35.87 -8.11 -0.04
C GLY A 199 -36.53 -9.18 0.82
N GLY A 200 -35.72 -10.00 1.51
CA GLY A 200 -36.23 -11.03 2.41
C GLY A 200 -37.06 -10.50 3.59
N LEU A 201 -36.66 -9.37 4.18
CA LEU A 201 -37.38 -8.74 5.29
C LEU A 201 -38.77 -8.21 4.90
N LEU A 202 -38.92 -7.75 3.66
CA LEU A 202 -40.18 -7.22 3.13
C LEU A 202 -41.00 -8.25 2.34
N ASP A 203 -40.49 -9.48 2.22
CA ASP A 203 -41.05 -10.56 1.39
C ASP A 203 -41.24 -10.11 -0.07
N ILE A 204 -40.20 -9.50 -0.64
CA ILE A 204 -40.13 -9.04 -2.03
C ILE A 204 -38.85 -9.54 -2.70
N GLU A 205 -38.84 -9.59 -4.03
CA GLU A 205 -37.61 -9.84 -4.77
C GLU A 205 -36.58 -8.73 -4.54
N ALA A 206 -35.31 -9.11 -4.40
CA ALA A 206 -34.21 -8.17 -4.22
C ALA A 206 -33.99 -7.34 -5.50
N SER A 207 -34.68 -6.20 -5.58
CA SER A 207 -34.65 -5.24 -6.70
C SER A 207 -34.45 -3.83 -6.15
N GLY A 208 -33.29 -3.24 -6.43
CA GLY A 208 -32.90 -1.98 -5.80
C GLY A 208 -31.49 -1.53 -6.11
N ILE A 209 -31.11 -0.38 -5.52
CA ILE A 209 -29.83 0.31 -5.72
C ILE A 209 -29.30 0.79 -4.37
N VAL A 210 -28.01 0.59 -4.12
CA VAL A 210 -27.28 1.22 -3.02
C VAL A 210 -26.39 2.32 -3.59
N LEU A 211 -26.72 3.57 -3.27
CA LEU A 211 -26.03 4.77 -3.73
C LEU A 211 -25.26 5.40 -2.56
N ALA A 212 -24.01 5.79 -2.79
CA ALA A 212 -23.23 6.57 -1.83
C ALA A 212 -23.03 8.00 -2.34
N ARG A 213 -23.17 9.00 -1.44
CA ARG A 213 -22.99 10.42 -1.76
C ARG A 213 -21.62 10.71 -2.36
N THR A 214 -20.59 10.13 -1.77
CA THR A 214 -19.22 10.11 -2.25
C THR A 214 -18.84 8.67 -2.45
N LYS A 215 -18.02 8.37 -3.46
CA LYS A 215 -17.38 7.05 -3.51
C LYS A 215 -16.62 6.90 -2.18
N PRO A 216 -16.94 5.90 -1.34
CA PRO A 216 -16.06 5.55 -0.22
C PRO A 216 -14.67 5.35 -0.80
N ALA A 217 -13.61 5.46 -0.01
CA ALA A 217 -12.24 5.25 -0.49
C ALA A 217 -11.94 3.79 -0.90
N LEU A 218 -12.87 3.11 -1.56
CA LEU A 218 -12.72 1.90 -2.33
C LEU A 218 -11.71 2.13 -3.44
N ASN A 219 -10.60 1.39 -3.35
CA ASN A 219 -9.46 1.35 -4.26
C ASN A 219 -8.56 2.59 -4.26
N GLY A 220 -8.70 3.53 -3.32
CA GLY A 220 -7.84 4.71 -3.27
C GLY A 220 -7.93 5.64 -4.49
N LEU A 221 -8.69 5.29 -5.52
CA LEU A 221 -8.97 6.15 -6.67
C LEU A 221 -9.95 7.24 -6.26
N ARG A 222 -9.45 8.28 -5.58
CA ARG A 222 -9.93 9.63 -5.91
C ARG A 222 -9.48 9.86 -7.34
N HIS A 223 -10.38 9.70 -8.31
CA HIS A 223 -10.20 10.42 -9.55
C HIS A 223 -10.05 11.90 -9.14
N GLU A 224 -8.86 12.46 -9.30
CA GLU A 224 -8.66 13.90 -9.37
C GLU A 224 -9.27 14.41 -10.69
N VAL A 225 -10.58 14.22 -10.87
CA VAL A 225 -11.43 14.98 -11.80
C VAL A 225 -12.85 14.99 -11.22
N GLY A 226 -13.10 15.99 -10.37
CA GLY A 226 -14.35 16.77 -10.31
C GLY A 226 -15.70 16.18 -10.68
N SER A 227 -16.14 15.05 -10.13
CA SER A 227 -17.58 14.83 -9.94
C SER A 227 -17.85 14.56 -8.47
N ASP A 228 -18.44 15.55 -7.78
CA ASP A 228 -19.13 15.39 -6.49
C ASP A 228 -20.43 14.56 -6.66
N GLU A 229 -20.45 13.70 -7.68
CA GLU A 229 -21.61 12.96 -8.13
C GLU A 229 -21.68 11.64 -7.37
N PRO A 230 -22.85 11.30 -6.79
CA PRO A 230 -23.07 10.04 -6.11
C PRO A 230 -22.81 8.82 -7.01
N VAL A 231 -22.26 7.75 -6.43
CA VAL A 231 -21.89 6.51 -7.14
C VAL A 231 -22.68 5.33 -6.61
N ILE A 232 -23.08 4.43 -7.53
CA ILE A 232 -23.80 3.20 -7.21
C ILE A 232 -22.80 2.15 -6.74
N LEU A 233 -22.89 1.74 -5.47
CA LEU A 233 -22.01 0.72 -4.88
C LEU A 233 -22.48 -0.70 -5.17
N ALA A 234 -23.79 -0.91 -5.25
CA ALA A 234 -24.40 -2.19 -5.58
C ALA A 234 -25.78 -1.98 -6.22
N ALA A 235 -26.18 -2.91 -7.07
CA ALA A 235 -27.48 -2.91 -7.72
C ALA A 235 -28.01 -4.33 -7.92
N ALA A 236 -29.32 -4.51 -7.82
CA ALA A 236 -29.99 -5.80 -7.95
C ALA A 236 -31.21 -5.73 -8.88
N GLY A 237 -31.71 -6.89 -9.31
CA GLY A 237 -32.80 -7.00 -10.27
C GLY A 237 -32.48 -6.32 -11.62
N PRO A 238 -33.37 -5.47 -12.16
CA PRO A 238 -33.19 -4.82 -13.46
C PRO A 238 -32.02 -3.79 -13.48
N PHE A 239 -31.55 -3.37 -12.30
CA PHE A 239 -30.49 -2.37 -12.16
C PHE A 239 -29.07 -2.95 -12.13
N ARG A 240 -28.89 -4.28 -12.16
CA ARG A 240 -27.58 -4.96 -11.98
C ARG A 240 -26.44 -4.38 -12.83
N HIS A 241 -26.75 -3.96 -14.05
CA HIS A 241 -25.78 -3.39 -15.00
C HIS A 241 -25.24 -2.00 -14.59
N LEU A 242 -25.85 -1.34 -13.59
CA LEU A 242 -25.49 -0.01 -13.11
C LEU A 242 -24.54 -0.05 -11.90
N ALA A 243 -24.14 -1.22 -11.41
CA ALA A 243 -23.18 -1.31 -10.30
C ALA A 243 -21.83 -0.67 -10.68
N GLY A 244 -21.33 0.25 -9.86
CA GLY A 244 -20.11 1.02 -10.11
C GLY A 244 -20.30 2.28 -10.96
N ALA A 245 -21.49 2.52 -11.52
CA ALA A 245 -21.80 3.68 -12.33
C ALA A 245 -22.14 4.93 -11.48
N PRO A 246 -21.97 6.16 -12.02
CA PRO A 246 -22.47 7.38 -11.40
C PRO A 246 -24.01 7.47 -11.48
N LEU A 247 -24.60 8.29 -10.61
CA LEU A 247 -26.05 8.53 -10.54
C LEU A 247 -26.66 8.94 -11.89
N SER A 248 -25.95 9.75 -12.69
CA SER A 248 -26.35 10.18 -14.03
C SER A 248 -26.59 9.05 -15.04
N GLN A 249 -26.05 7.85 -14.81
CA GLN A 249 -26.27 6.70 -15.70
C GLN A 249 -27.59 5.97 -15.45
N ILE A 250 -28.35 6.32 -14.41
CA ILE A 250 -29.69 5.76 -14.19
C ILE A 250 -30.66 6.33 -15.24
N PRO A 251 -31.34 5.51 -16.07
CA PRO A 251 -32.20 6.04 -17.14
C PRO A 251 -33.44 6.81 -16.64
N ASP A 252 -33.92 6.52 -15.43
CA ASP A 252 -35.12 7.13 -14.85
C ASP A 252 -34.78 8.41 -14.05
N GLU A 253 -35.14 9.57 -14.61
CA GLU A 253 -34.94 10.88 -13.97
C GLU A 253 -35.71 11.04 -12.65
N SER A 254 -36.87 10.39 -12.50
CA SER A 254 -37.65 10.45 -11.27
C SER A 254 -36.91 9.72 -10.14
N LEU A 255 -36.33 8.56 -10.45
CA LEU A 255 -35.50 7.81 -9.51
C LEU A 255 -34.21 8.56 -9.15
N GLN A 256 -33.54 9.19 -10.13
CA GLN A 256 -32.38 10.04 -9.86
C GLN A 256 -32.72 11.16 -8.87
N THR A 257 -33.84 11.84 -9.11
CA THR A 257 -34.31 12.94 -8.25
C THR A 257 -34.61 12.41 -6.85
N LEU A 258 -35.30 11.29 -6.74
CA LEU A 258 -35.67 10.68 -5.46
C LEU A 258 -34.43 10.30 -4.61
N LEU A 259 -33.43 9.67 -5.23
CA LEU A 259 -32.17 9.32 -4.58
C LEU A 259 -31.39 10.57 -4.14
N ARG A 260 -31.32 11.59 -5.00
CA ARG A 260 -30.65 12.86 -4.71
C ARG A 260 -31.31 13.60 -3.56
N THR A 261 -32.63 13.76 -3.60
CA THR A 261 -33.40 14.40 -2.53
C THR A 261 -33.25 13.65 -1.21
N THR A 262 -33.22 12.32 -1.22
CA THR A 262 -32.98 11.51 -0.01
C THR A 262 -31.62 11.81 0.63
N LEU A 263 -30.57 11.89 -0.18
CA LEU A 263 -29.23 12.26 0.31
C LEU A 263 -29.19 13.72 0.79
N GLU A 264 -29.81 14.66 0.08
CA GLU A 264 -29.81 16.09 0.44
C GLU A 264 -30.59 16.37 1.73
N GLN A 265 -31.79 15.81 1.85
CA GLN A 265 -32.69 16.00 2.99
C GLN A 265 -32.32 15.14 4.21
N ARG A 266 -31.51 14.09 4.01
CA ARG A 266 -31.09 13.14 5.06
C ARG A 266 -32.27 12.47 5.77
N THR A 267 -33.29 12.12 5.02
CA THR A 267 -34.52 11.49 5.51
C THR A 267 -34.96 10.39 4.57
N SER A 268 -35.45 9.28 5.13
CA SER A 268 -36.02 8.18 4.33
C SER A 268 -37.37 8.58 3.72
N ILE A 269 -37.60 8.19 2.47
CA ILE A 269 -38.80 8.51 1.69
C ILE A 269 -39.59 7.23 1.42
N PHE A 270 -40.89 7.24 1.75
CA PHE A 270 -41.80 6.10 1.57
C PHE A 270 -42.97 6.49 0.66
N GLN A 271 -42.97 5.99 -0.58
CA GLN A 271 -44.03 6.17 -1.57
C GLN A 271 -44.81 4.86 -1.80
N ASP A 272 -45.85 4.92 -2.65
CA ASP A 272 -46.74 3.77 -2.88
C ASP A 272 -46.08 2.61 -3.65
N HIS A 273 -45.04 2.89 -4.45
CA HIS A 273 -44.32 1.87 -5.23
C HIS A 273 -42.79 1.91 -5.06
N ALA A 274 -42.28 2.84 -4.25
CA ALA A 274 -40.85 3.06 -4.06
C ALA A 274 -40.55 3.39 -2.60
N THR A 275 -39.50 2.78 -2.06
CA THR A 275 -38.96 3.13 -0.74
C THR A 275 -37.49 3.49 -0.91
N VAL A 276 -37.07 4.63 -0.38
CA VAL A 276 -35.66 5.01 -0.31
C VAL A 276 -35.28 5.24 1.13
N LEU A 277 -34.31 4.46 1.62
CA LEU A 277 -33.78 4.58 2.98
C LEU A 277 -32.56 5.50 2.96
N HIS A 278 -32.54 6.47 3.87
CA HIS A 278 -31.31 7.22 4.17
C HIS A 278 -30.57 6.49 5.29
N ILE A 279 -29.29 6.19 5.05
CA ILE A 279 -28.39 5.64 6.06
C ILE A 279 -27.28 6.66 6.31
N ARG A 280 -27.12 7.06 7.57
CA ARG A 280 -26.08 8.00 7.98
C ARG A 280 -24.81 7.24 8.36
N GLY A 281 -23.73 7.41 7.59
CA GLY A 281 -22.39 6.93 7.93
C GLY A 281 -21.68 7.85 8.95
N ARG A 282 -20.68 7.32 9.66
CA ARG A 282 -19.92 8.09 10.68
C ARG A 282 -19.04 9.20 10.11
N SER A 283 -18.58 9.07 8.87
CA SER A 283 -17.59 9.97 8.24
C SER A 283 -18.16 10.90 7.16
N GLY A 284 -19.49 11.02 7.06
CA GLY A 284 -20.17 11.81 6.01
C GLY A 284 -20.50 11.03 4.73
N ASP A 285 -20.16 9.73 4.69
CA ASP A 285 -20.53 8.78 3.65
C ASP A 285 -21.99 8.34 3.81
N ASP A 286 -22.92 9.24 3.52
CA ASP A 286 -24.36 8.93 3.54
C ASP A 286 -24.72 7.98 2.39
N LEU A 287 -25.57 6.99 2.68
CA LEU A 287 -26.15 6.11 1.67
C LEU A 287 -27.62 6.44 1.42
N ALA A 288 -28.03 6.26 0.17
CA ALA A 288 -29.43 6.14 -0.22
C ALA A 288 -29.66 4.74 -0.79
N ILE A 289 -30.61 4.00 -0.20
CA ILE A 289 -30.93 2.63 -0.61
C ILE A 289 -32.34 2.63 -1.18
N PHE A 290 -32.44 2.52 -2.50
CA PHE A 290 -33.71 2.37 -3.20
C PHE A 290 -34.14 0.91 -3.25
N LEU A 291 -35.41 0.66 -2.94
CA LEU A 291 -36.10 -0.61 -3.04
C LEU A 291 -37.36 -0.45 -3.89
N ALA A 292 -37.49 -1.29 -4.92
CA ALA A 292 -38.69 -1.36 -5.75
C ALA A 292 -39.75 -2.24 -5.03
N THR A 293 -40.49 -1.65 -4.09
CA THR A 293 -41.39 -2.40 -3.20
C THR A 293 -42.71 -2.79 -3.85
N GLY A 294 -43.14 -2.10 -4.92
CA GLY A 294 -44.41 -2.35 -5.64
C GLY A 294 -45.68 -2.02 -4.84
N ARG A 295 -45.58 -1.90 -3.52
CA ARG A 295 -46.63 -1.54 -2.55
C ARG A 295 -46.11 -0.59 -1.48
N LYS A 296 -47.02 0.14 -0.82
CA LYS A 296 -46.71 0.99 0.33
C LYS A 296 -46.33 0.11 1.54
N VAL A 297 -45.16 0.39 2.13
CA VAL A 297 -44.71 -0.28 3.35
C VAL A 297 -45.56 0.19 4.53
N GLY A 298 -46.24 -0.74 5.21
CA GLY A 298 -47.06 -0.49 6.41
C GLY A 298 -46.22 -0.12 7.65
N ALA A 299 -46.89 0.29 8.73
CA ALA A 299 -46.21 0.81 9.93
C ALA A 299 -45.18 -0.16 10.55
N VAL A 300 -45.52 -1.45 10.67
CA VAL A 300 -44.61 -2.48 11.19
C VAL A 300 -43.38 -2.65 10.28
N GLY A 301 -43.60 -2.67 8.96
CA GLY A 301 -42.50 -2.77 7.99
C GLY A 301 -41.55 -1.56 8.06
N ARG A 302 -42.08 -0.35 8.27
CA ARG A 302 -41.26 0.86 8.45
C ARG A 302 -40.38 0.77 9.70
N GLN A 303 -40.94 0.35 10.83
CA GLN A 303 -40.17 0.14 12.07
C GLN A 303 -39.05 -0.90 11.88
N LEU A 304 -39.34 -2.01 11.19
CA LEU A 304 -38.32 -3.02 10.88
C LEU A 304 -37.21 -2.46 9.98
N LEU A 305 -37.56 -1.66 8.96
CA LEU A 305 -36.58 -1.01 8.09
C LEU A 305 -35.72 0.01 8.84
N GLU A 306 -36.28 0.76 9.79
CA GLU A 306 -35.53 1.70 10.64
C GLU A 306 -34.52 0.98 11.54
N VAL A 307 -34.94 -0.11 12.21
CA VAL A 307 -34.04 -0.93 13.03
C VAL A 307 -32.94 -1.55 12.18
N PHE A 308 -33.30 -2.12 11.02
CA PHE A 308 -32.33 -2.69 10.09
C PHE A 308 -31.35 -1.65 9.55
N SER A 309 -31.83 -0.44 9.26
CA SER A 309 -31.01 0.69 8.79
C SER A 309 -29.89 1.05 9.79
N SER A 310 -30.17 0.97 11.09
CA SER A 310 -29.14 1.17 12.13
C SER A 310 -28.04 0.10 12.07
N ASN A 311 -28.40 -1.16 11.80
CA ASN A 311 -27.41 -2.24 11.65
C ASN A 311 -26.62 -2.10 10.35
N VAL A 312 -27.27 -1.68 9.27
CA VAL A 312 -26.62 -1.37 7.99
C VAL A 312 -25.61 -0.25 8.15
N ALA A 313 -25.92 0.83 8.89
CA ALA A 313 -24.98 1.92 9.15
C ALA A 313 -23.68 1.40 9.80
N LEU A 314 -23.81 0.61 10.87
CA LEU A 314 -22.66 0.04 11.58
C LEU A 314 -21.86 -0.93 10.70
N GLY A 315 -22.54 -1.80 9.96
CA GLY A 315 -21.89 -2.74 9.04
C GLY A 315 -21.18 -2.05 7.88
N PHE A 316 -21.76 -0.98 7.36
CA PHE A 316 -21.17 -0.19 6.29
C PHE A 316 -19.91 0.52 6.77
N ASP A 317 -19.93 1.14 7.95
CA ASP A 317 -18.76 1.78 8.55
C ASP A 317 -17.63 0.75 8.74
N ASN A 318 -17.94 -0.43 9.31
CA ASN A 318 -16.96 -1.50 9.52
C ASN A 318 -16.40 -2.05 8.20
N ALA A 319 -17.24 -2.34 7.22
CA ALA A 319 -16.82 -2.83 5.91
C ALA A 319 -15.94 -1.80 5.18
N SER A 320 -16.30 -0.52 5.26
CA SER A 320 -15.52 0.59 4.70
C SER A 320 -14.16 0.74 5.38
N LEU A 321 -14.10 0.62 6.71
CA LEU A 321 -12.86 0.64 7.46
C LEU A 321 -11.95 -0.55 7.09
N LEU A 322 -12.50 -1.76 6.97
CA LEU A 322 -11.73 -2.94 6.60
C LEU A 322 -11.15 -2.83 5.19
N ASP A 323 -11.93 -2.37 4.21
CA ASP A 323 -11.42 -2.12 2.85
C ASP A 323 -10.38 -0.99 2.83
N HIS A 324 -10.55 0.06 3.64
CA HIS A 324 -9.55 1.11 3.77
C HIS A 324 -8.24 0.60 4.36
N ILE A 325 -8.31 -0.20 5.44
CA ILE A 325 -7.14 -0.83 6.06
C ILE A 325 -6.44 -1.74 5.05
N ARG A 326 -7.19 -2.53 4.27
CA ARG A 326 -6.62 -3.35 3.20
C ARG A 326 -5.95 -2.51 2.12
N ALA A 327 -6.58 -1.42 1.70
CA ALA A 327 -6.00 -0.52 0.71
C ALA A 327 -4.65 0.03 1.20
N LEU A 328 -4.56 0.47 2.47
CA LEU A 328 -3.31 0.94 3.08
C LEU A 328 -2.27 -0.18 3.25
N ALA A 329 -2.71 -1.41 3.54
CA ALA A 329 -1.82 -2.54 3.75
C ALA A 329 -1.17 -3.05 2.46
N TYR A 330 -1.85 -2.90 1.31
CA TYR A 330 -1.46 -3.53 0.04
C TYR A 330 -1.19 -2.58 -1.13
N PHE A 331 -1.53 -1.30 -1.04
CA PHE A 331 -1.33 -0.34 -2.14
C PHE A 331 -0.55 0.90 -1.70
N ASP A 332 0.21 1.47 -2.62
CA ASP A 332 0.90 2.75 -2.45
C ASP A 332 -0.11 3.91 -2.53
N PRO A 333 -0.13 4.84 -1.56
CA PRO A 333 -1.13 5.90 -1.53
C PRO A 333 -0.95 6.97 -2.60
N LEU A 334 0.25 7.13 -3.18
CA LEU A 334 0.54 8.15 -4.19
C LEU A 334 0.23 7.61 -5.60
N THR A 335 0.77 6.45 -5.94
CA THR A 335 0.69 5.88 -7.29
C THR A 335 -0.46 4.90 -7.46
N ARG A 336 -1.07 4.43 -6.37
CA ARG A 336 -2.14 3.41 -6.34
C ARG A 336 -1.74 2.05 -6.88
N LEU A 337 -0.46 1.84 -7.19
CA LEU A 337 0.07 0.54 -7.50
C LEU A 337 0.10 -0.34 -6.25
N PRO A 338 0.05 -1.68 -6.40
CA PRO A 338 0.48 -2.61 -5.37
C PRO A 338 1.76 -2.15 -4.68
N ASN A 339 1.80 -2.25 -3.35
CA ASN A 339 2.99 -1.94 -2.57
C ASN A 339 3.90 -3.18 -2.48
N ARG A 340 4.99 -3.07 -1.73
CA ARG A 340 5.93 -4.18 -1.51
C ARG A 340 5.28 -5.46 -0.98
N THR A 341 4.31 -5.35 -0.07
CA THR A 341 3.64 -6.51 0.52
C THR A 341 2.84 -7.25 -0.55
N LEU A 342 2.01 -6.52 -1.31
CA LEU A 342 1.22 -7.13 -2.37
C LEU A 342 2.11 -7.70 -3.48
N PHE A 343 3.19 -7.02 -3.85
CA PHE A 343 4.16 -7.53 -4.83
C PHE A 343 4.75 -8.89 -4.42
N GLN A 344 5.11 -9.05 -3.14
CA GLN A 344 5.63 -10.32 -2.63
C GLN A 344 4.59 -11.44 -2.70
N ASP A 345 3.35 -11.14 -2.32
CA ASP A 345 2.22 -12.08 -2.37
C ASP A 345 1.89 -12.49 -3.81
N GLU A 346 1.87 -11.54 -4.74
CA GLU A 346 1.62 -11.80 -6.15
C GLU A 346 2.76 -12.60 -6.79
N VAL A 347 4.03 -12.34 -6.45
CA VAL A 347 5.17 -13.16 -6.91
C VAL A 347 5.06 -14.59 -6.37
N ALA A 348 4.69 -14.75 -5.08
CA ALA A 348 4.47 -16.07 -4.48
C ALA A 348 3.35 -16.83 -5.22
N ALA A 349 2.25 -16.16 -5.53
CA ALA A 349 1.13 -16.72 -6.27
C ALA A 349 1.52 -17.12 -7.69
N SER A 350 2.28 -16.27 -8.39
CA SER A 350 2.80 -16.54 -9.74
C SER A 350 3.73 -17.75 -9.79
N LEU A 351 4.66 -17.87 -8.83
CA LEU A 351 5.56 -19.02 -8.72
C LEU A 351 4.80 -20.32 -8.42
N THR A 352 3.78 -20.24 -7.55
CA THR A 352 2.90 -21.38 -7.26
C THR A 352 2.12 -21.81 -8.50
N ARG A 353 1.61 -20.85 -9.28
CA ARG A 353 0.89 -21.09 -10.53
C ARG A 353 1.79 -21.72 -11.60
N LEU A 354 3.03 -21.24 -11.73
CA LEU A 354 4.05 -21.84 -12.61
C LEU A 354 4.29 -23.32 -12.28
N ARG A 355 4.33 -23.66 -10.98
CA ARG A 355 4.49 -25.04 -10.53
C ARG A 355 3.28 -25.92 -10.85
N SER A 356 2.06 -25.40 -10.73
CA SER A 356 0.85 -26.19 -10.99
C SER A 356 0.57 -26.38 -12.48
N GLU A 357 0.83 -25.36 -13.31
CA GLU A 357 0.49 -25.39 -14.73
C GLU A 357 1.61 -25.95 -15.61
N GLY A 358 2.85 -25.94 -15.11
CA GLY A 358 4.03 -26.43 -15.83
C GLY A 358 4.52 -25.49 -16.93
N GLY A 359 5.85 -25.40 -17.08
CA GLY A 359 6.51 -24.62 -18.14
C GLY A 359 6.60 -23.10 -17.87
N GLY A 360 7.60 -22.48 -18.50
CA GLY A 360 7.89 -21.04 -18.39
C GLY A 360 8.77 -20.64 -17.20
N ARG A 361 9.07 -19.35 -17.10
CA ARG A 361 9.81 -18.71 -15.99
C ARG A 361 9.08 -17.45 -15.54
N LEU A 362 9.30 -17.03 -14.31
CA LEU A 362 8.89 -15.71 -13.84
C LEU A 362 10.07 -14.75 -13.93
N ALA A 363 9.95 -13.69 -14.73
CA ALA A 363 10.86 -12.57 -14.65
C ALA A 363 10.43 -11.66 -13.49
N ILE A 364 11.37 -11.35 -12.60
CA ILE A 364 11.18 -10.42 -11.49
C ILE A 364 12.21 -9.32 -11.67
N LEU A 365 11.74 -8.11 -11.99
CA LEU A 365 12.53 -6.94 -12.33
C LEU A 365 12.31 -5.84 -11.29
N LEU A 366 13.41 -5.21 -10.86
CA LEU A 366 13.42 -4.01 -10.04
C LEU A 366 13.95 -2.86 -10.89
N ILE A 367 13.27 -1.72 -10.87
CA ILE A 367 13.56 -0.55 -11.70
C ILE A 367 13.64 0.67 -10.79
N ASP A 368 14.70 1.45 -10.92
CA ASP A 368 14.96 2.62 -10.11
C ASP A 368 15.21 3.82 -11.02
N LEU A 369 14.60 4.96 -10.69
CA LEU A 369 14.72 6.18 -11.48
C LEU A 369 16.04 6.88 -11.19
N ASP A 370 16.93 6.94 -12.18
CA ASP A 370 18.24 7.52 -11.99
C ASP A 370 18.14 9.02 -11.67
N HIS A 371 18.88 9.44 -10.64
CA HIS A 371 18.96 10.83 -10.20
C HIS A 371 17.61 11.48 -9.82
N PHE A 372 16.59 10.69 -9.42
CA PHE A 372 15.28 11.21 -9.00
C PHE A 372 15.37 12.28 -7.90
N GLN A 373 16.31 12.14 -6.95
CA GLN A 373 16.51 13.16 -5.92
C GLN A 373 16.87 14.53 -6.51
N THR A 374 17.61 14.58 -7.62
CA THR A 374 17.93 15.83 -8.33
C THR A 374 16.67 16.50 -8.89
N VAL A 375 15.68 15.70 -9.31
CA VAL A 375 14.37 16.23 -9.74
C VAL A 375 13.64 16.86 -8.55
N ASN A 376 13.66 16.23 -7.38
CA ASN A 376 13.09 16.80 -6.16
C ASN A 376 13.80 18.07 -5.73
N ASP A 377 15.13 18.07 -5.73
CA ASP A 377 15.95 19.20 -5.30
C ASP A 377 15.81 20.39 -6.27
N GLY A 378 15.70 20.11 -7.57
CA GLY A 378 15.62 21.13 -8.62
C GLY A 378 14.20 21.66 -8.91
N LEU A 379 13.18 20.78 -8.88
CA LEU A 379 11.80 21.10 -9.29
C LEU A 379 10.76 20.94 -8.17
N GLY A 380 11.18 20.52 -6.97
CA GLY A 380 10.35 20.35 -5.80
C GLY A 380 9.59 19.02 -5.74
N TYR A 381 9.23 18.62 -4.53
CA TYR A 381 8.56 17.34 -4.24
C TYR A 381 7.23 17.14 -4.98
N ARG A 382 6.45 18.20 -5.22
CA ARG A 382 5.18 18.08 -5.98
C ARG A 382 5.41 17.61 -7.42
N THR A 383 6.48 18.09 -8.05
CA THR A 383 6.85 17.67 -9.41
C THR A 383 7.38 16.24 -9.39
N GLY A 384 8.16 15.87 -8.38
CA GLY A 384 8.60 14.49 -8.18
C GLY A 384 7.45 13.51 -7.97
N ASP A 385 6.45 13.89 -7.16
CA ASP A 385 5.25 13.08 -6.93
C ASP A 385 4.45 12.87 -8.22
N ALA A 386 4.25 13.94 -9.00
CA ALA A 386 3.58 13.86 -10.30
C ALA A 386 4.37 13.01 -11.31
N LEU A 387 5.71 13.07 -11.28
CA LEU A 387 6.56 12.22 -12.10
C LEU A 387 6.40 10.74 -11.73
N LEU A 388 6.40 10.40 -10.45
CA LEU A 388 6.18 9.03 -9.97
C LEU A 388 4.81 8.48 -10.39
N GLN A 389 3.77 9.32 -10.34
CA GLN A 389 2.43 8.96 -10.82
C GLN A 389 2.42 8.72 -12.33
N ALA A 390 3.09 9.57 -13.12
CA ALA A 390 3.17 9.40 -14.57
C ALA A 390 3.96 8.14 -14.97
N VAL A 391 5.05 7.84 -14.26
CA VAL A 391 5.82 6.59 -14.41
C VAL A 391 4.96 5.38 -14.07
N ALA A 392 4.24 5.44 -12.94
CA ALA A 392 3.36 4.37 -12.50
C ALA A 392 2.28 4.05 -13.53
N LEU A 393 1.61 5.08 -14.06
CA LEU A 393 0.57 4.93 -15.08
C LEU A 393 1.15 4.30 -16.35
N ARG A 394 2.26 4.83 -16.86
CA ARG A 394 2.87 4.34 -18.10
C ARG A 394 3.36 2.89 -17.99
N LEU A 395 3.94 2.52 -16.84
CA LEU A 395 4.30 1.13 -16.56
C LEU A 395 3.05 0.25 -16.44
N HIS A 396 2.03 0.69 -15.71
CA HIS A 396 0.78 -0.06 -15.57
C HIS A 396 0.15 -0.36 -16.94
N ASP A 397 -0.01 0.65 -17.78
CA ASP A 397 -0.61 0.51 -19.11
C ASP A 397 0.21 -0.43 -20.01
N SER A 398 1.53 -0.42 -19.88
CA SER A 398 2.43 -1.27 -20.67
C SER A 398 2.41 -2.74 -20.25
N PHE A 399 2.04 -3.04 -19.01
CA PHE A 399 2.10 -4.40 -18.43
C PHE A 399 0.75 -4.95 -17.95
N ALA A 400 -0.36 -4.23 -18.14
CA ALA A 400 -1.68 -4.59 -17.61
C ALA A 400 -2.14 -6.01 -17.96
N GLU A 401 -1.85 -6.50 -19.17
CA GLU A 401 -2.22 -7.85 -19.62
C GLU A 401 -1.10 -8.90 -19.44
N ALA A 402 0.15 -8.44 -19.27
CA ALA A 402 1.33 -9.30 -19.30
C ALA A 402 1.83 -9.68 -17.89
N GLY A 403 1.52 -8.88 -16.87
CA GLY A 403 2.12 -9.05 -15.56
C GLY A 403 1.56 -8.11 -14.50
N ALA A 404 2.35 -7.89 -13.46
CA ALA A 404 2.02 -6.97 -12.37
C ALA A 404 3.12 -5.95 -12.17
N VAL A 405 2.72 -4.72 -11.84
CA VAL A 405 3.58 -3.57 -11.56
C VAL A 405 3.30 -3.09 -10.15
N SER A 406 4.35 -2.77 -9.40
CA SER A 406 4.27 -2.36 -8.01
C SER A 406 5.21 -1.21 -7.71
N ARG A 407 4.89 -0.39 -6.71
CA ARG A 407 5.84 0.58 -6.15
C ARG A 407 6.34 0.06 -4.82
N LEU A 408 7.64 -0.19 -4.72
CA LEU A 408 8.22 -0.90 -3.59
C LEU A 408 8.66 0.06 -2.47
N ALA A 409 9.31 1.17 -2.83
CA ALA A 409 9.72 2.25 -1.94
C ALA A 409 10.26 3.42 -2.77
N GLY A 410 10.06 4.67 -2.36
CA GLY A 410 10.69 5.83 -3.02
C GLY A 410 10.45 5.86 -4.54
N ASP A 411 11.54 5.80 -5.30
CA ASP A 411 11.63 5.74 -6.77
C ASP A 411 11.84 4.31 -7.32
N LEU A 412 11.70 3.28 -6.47
CA LEU A 412 11.86 1.87 -6.83
C LEU A 412 10.52 1.22 -7.19
N PHE A 413 10.44 0.73 -8.42
CA PHE A 413 9.33 -0.04 -8.98
C PHE A 413 9.70 -1.52 -9.11
N GLY A 414 8.72 -2.39 -8.93
CA GLY A 414 8.80 -3.82 -9.16
C GLY A 414 7.91 -4.21 -10.34
N VAL A 415 8.40 -5.07 -11.22
CA VAL A 415 7.65 -5.64 -12.33
C VAL A 415 7.83 -7.15 -12.30
N GLN A 416 6.73 -7.90 -12.42
CA GLN A 416 6.79 -9.35 -12.66
C GLN A 416 6.04 -9.73 -13.93
N VAL A 417 6.64 -10.59 -14.74
CA VAL A 417 6.05 -11.05 -16.01
C VAL A 417 6.34 -12.54 -16.17
N ARG A 418 5.32 -13.31 -16.53
CA ARG A 418 5.50 -14.73 -16.87
C ARG A 418 6.03 -14.84 -18.30
N LEU A 419 7.18 -15.48 -18.44
CA LEU A 419 7.81 -15.77 -19.73
C LEU A 419 7.52 -17.22 -20.11
N LEU A 420 6.98 -17.44 -21.31
CA LEU A 420 6.60 -18.78 -21.78
C LEU A 420 7.63 -19.34 -22.75
N ASN A 421 8.29 -18.49 -23.53
CA ASN A 421 9.17 -18.87 -24.62
C ASN A 421 10.58 -18.28 -24.47
N GLN A 422 11.54 -18.88 -25.18
CA GLN A 422 12.86 -18.28 -25.36
C GLN A 422 12.74 -17.00 -26.19
N GLY A 423 13.29 -15.89 -25.69
CA GLY A 423 13.24 -14.59 -26.35
C GLY A 423 12.24 -13.60 -25.74
N ASP A 424 11.27 -14.05 -24.94
CA ASP A 424 10.32 -13.18 -24.23
C ASP A 424 11.05 -12.18 -23.29
N GLU A 425 12.20 -12.58 -22.77
CA GLU A 425 13.10 -11.72 -21.98
C GLU A 425 13.54 -10.46 -22.73
N ASN A 426 13.94 -10.59 -24.00
CA ASN A 426 14.34 -9.44 -24.82
C ASN A 426 13.15 -8.53 -25.12
N ILE A 427 11.95 -9.10 -25.25
CA ILE A 427 10.71 -8.34 -25.46
C ILE A 427 10.39 -7.53 -24.19
N LEU A 428 10.47 -8.17 -23.02
CA LEU A 428 10.31 -7.50 -21.72
C LEU A 428 11.27 -6.31 -21.58
N LEU A 429 12.57 -6.52 -21.83
CA LEU A 429 13.57 -5.46 -21.70
C LEU A 429 13.31 -4.29 -22.65
N ARG A 430 12.91 -4.57 -23.90
CA ARG A 430 12.52 -3.53 -24.87
C ARG A 430 11.26 -2.79 -24.46
N ALA A 431 10.27 -3.49 -23.91
CA ALA A 431 9.03 -2.86 -23.42
C ALA A 431 9.35 -1.88 -22.29
N ILE A 432 10.23 -2.26 -21.36
CA ILE A 432 10.71 -1.36 -20.30
C ILE A 432 11.45 -0.16 -20.88
N GLN A 433 12.41 -0.37 -21.79
CA GLN A 433 13.12 0.73 -22.44
C GLN A 433 12.17 1.69 -23.16
N HIS A 434 11.13 1.16 -23.81
CA HIS A 434 10.12 1.97 -24.49
C HIS A 434 9.31 2.84 -23.52
N CYS A 435 9.03 2.37 -22.31
CA CYS A 435 8.36 3.16 -21.27
C CYS A 435 9.13 4.44 -20.91
N PHE A 436 10.45 4.43 -21.02
CA PHE A 436 11.32 5.56 -20.65
C PHE A 436 11.95 6.28 -21.86
N ALA A 437 11.62 5.87 -23.08
CA ALA A 437 12.17 6.47 -24.30
C ALA A 437 11.66 7.90 -24.53
N GLU A 438 10.37 8.13 -24.28
CA GLU A 438 9.74 9.45 -24.43
C GLU A 438 9.73 10.21 -23.09
N PRO A 439 9.95 11.54 -23.09
CA PRO A 439 9.86 12.37 -21.89
C PRO A 439 8.49 12.27 -21.19
N PHE A 440 8.48 12.52 -19.88
CA PHE A 440 7.26 12.67 -19.09
C PHE A 440 6.85 14.14 -19.07
N LEU A 441 5.63 14.45 -19.52
CA LEU A 441 5.11 15.82 -19.50
C LEU A 441 4.49 16.13 -18.13
N ILE A 442 5.21 16.88 -17.30
CA ILE A 442 4.77 17.23 -15.94
C ILE A 442 4.61 18.74 -15.85
N ALA A 443 3.41 19.22 -15.53
CA ALA A 443 3.08 20.65 -15.44
C ALA A 443 3.51 21.47 -16.68
N GLY A 444 3.48 20.86 -17.88
CA GLY A 444 3.89 21.50 -19.14
C GLY A 444 5.40 21.45 -19.45
N HIS A 445 6.21 20.85 -18.59
CA HIS A 445 7.65 20.65 -18.81
C HIS A 445 7.96 19.19 -19.20
N PRO A 446 8.69 18.93 -20.29
CA PRO A 446 9.16 17.60 -20.62
C PRO A 446 10.34 17.22 -19.73
N ILE A 447 10.22 16.10 -19.00
CA ILE A 447 11.26 15.56 -18.12
C ILE A 447 11.72 14.22 -18.67
N THR A 448 12.97 14.14 -19.11
CA THR A 448 13.61 12.87 -19.51
C THR A 448 14.10 12.14 -18.27
N VAL A 449 13.72 10.87 -18.14
CA VAL A 449 14.10 10.01 -17.00
C VAL A 449 14.87 8.81 -17.53
N ARG A 450 16.04 8.56 -16.95
CA ARG A 450 16.80 7.32 -17.16
C ARG A 450 16.52 6.36 -16.03
N VAL A 451 16.73 5.07 -16.29
CA VAL A 451 16.47 4.03 -15.30
C VAL A 451 17.61 3.03 -15.21
N SER A 452 17.93 2.66 -13.98
CA SER A 452 18.74 1.48 -13.69
C SER A 452 17.82 0.33 -13.29
N GLY A 453 18.08 -0.86 -13.81
CA GLY A 453 17.28 -2.04 -13.53
C GLY A 453 18.10 -3.27 -13.17
N GLY A 454 17.48 -4.17 -12.41
CA GLY A 454 18.03 -5.49 -12.13
C GLY A 454 16.94 -6.54 -12.13
N TYR A 455 17.14 -7.65 -12.83
CA TYR A 455 16.15 -8.72 -12.87
C TYR A 455 16.75 -10.10 -12.63
N THR A 456 15.88 -11.02 -12.20
CA THR A 456 16.16 -12.45 -12.10
C THR A 456 15.08 -13.23 -12.82
N LEU A 457 15.43 -14.41 -13.32
CA LEU A 457 14.50 -15.38 -13.87
C LEU A 457 14.34 -16.52 -12.87
N ALA A 458 13.12 -16.74 -12.39
CA ALA A 458 12.80 -17.78 -11.43
C ALA A 458 12.02 -18.92 -12.09
N ASP A 459 12.48 -20.14 -11.87
CA ASP A 459 11.78 -21.35 -12.32
C ASP A 459 10.80 -21.85 -11.24
N ALA A 460 9.89 -22.77 -11.60
CA ALA A 460 8.89 -23.35 -10.70
C ALA A 460 9.47 -24.06 -9.44
N ALA A 461 10.75 -24.40 -9.44
CA ALA A 461 11.45 -24.99 -8.29
C ALA A 461 11.93 -23.93 -7.27
N GLU A 462 12.02 -22.66 -7.67
CA GLU A 462 12.62 -21.60 -6.87
C GLU A 462 11.57 -20.76 -6.12
N LEU A 463 10.87 -21.39 -5.18
CA LEU A 463 9.73 -20.81 -4.46
C LEU A 463 10.08 -19.74 -3.40
N ASP A 464 11.37 -19.50 -3.14
CA ASP A 464 11.81 -18.49 -2.17
C ASP A 464 11.76 -17.08 -2.79
N VAL A 465 10.61 -16.42 -2.61
CA VAL A 465 10.33 -15.07 -3.11
C VAL A 465 11.38 -14.06 -2.65
N ASN A 466 11.78 -14.11 -1.37
CA ASN A 466 12.74 -13.16 -0.82
C ASN A 466 14.11 -13.32 -1.48
N ARG A 467 14.52 -14.56 -1.75
CA ARG A 467 15.75 -14.82 -2.50
C ARG A 467 15.69 -14.25 -3.92
N GLN A 468 14.57 -14.38 -4.62
CA GLN A 468 14.46 -13.85 -5.98
C GLN A 468 14.47 -12.33 -6.02
N ILE A 469 13.71 -11.67 -5.15
CA ILE A 469 13.74 -10.20 -5.04
C ILE A 469 15.15 -9.72 -4.65
N ARG A 470 15.85 -10.44 -3.77
CA ARG A 470 17.24 -10.13 -3.41
C ARG A 470 18.19 -10.24 -4.61
N ARG A 471 18.06 -11.28 -5.44
CA ARG A 471 18.85 -11.47 -6.67
C ARG A 471 18.66 -10.30 -7.64
N ALA A 472 17.42 -9.92 -7.93
CA ALA A 472 17.12 -8.75 -8.74
C ALA A 472 17.71 -7.46 -8.13
N GLY A 473 17.66 -7.31 -6.80
CA GLY A 473 18.27 -6.19 -6.08
C GLY A 473 19.81 -6.15 -6.17
N ILE A 474 20.49 -7.30 -6.22
CA ILE A 474 21.94 -7.36 -6.43
C ILE A 474 22.29 -6.87 -7.84
N ALA A 475 21.55 -7.34 -8.85
CA ALA A 475 21.72 -6.91 -10.23
C ALA A 475 21.48 -5.39 -10.39
N LEU A 476 20.44 -4.86 -9.74
CA LEU A 476 20.14 -3.42 -9.75
C LEU A 476 21.28 -2.59 -9.13
N LYS A 477 21.86 -3.05 -8.02
CA LYS A 477 23.01 -2.36 -7.41
C LYS A 477 24.24 -2.40 -8.33
N ARG A 478 24.41 -3.49 -9.08
CA ARG A 478 25.48 -3.59 -10.08
C ARG A 478 25.24 -2.62 -11.25
N ALA A 479 24.01 -2.55 -11.75
CA ALA A 479 23.59 -1.61 -12.80
C ALA A 479 23.94 -0.16 -12.43
N LYS A 480 23.57 0.26 -11.21
CA LYS A 480 23.89 1.59 -10.69
C LYS A 480 25.39 1.89 -10.58
N ARG A 481 26.22 0.86 -10.34
CA ARG A 481 27.68 1.00 -10.25
C ARG A 481 28.35 1.03 -11.62
N ASP A 482 27.80 0.34 -12.60
CA ASP A 482 28.36 0.21 -13.94
C ASP A 482 28.01 1.40 -14.86
N GLY A 483 27.68 2.56 -14.27
CA GLY A 483 27.38 3.80 -14.99
C GLY A 483 25.90 4.21 -15.02
N ARG A 484 25.00 3.43 -14.41
CA ARG A 484 23.53 3.62 -14.49
C ARG A 484 23.00 3.45 -15.93
N ASP A 485 21.72 3.76 -16.17
CA ASP A 485 21.09 3.71 -17.51
C ASP A 485 21.19 2.33 -18.18
N ASN A 486 21.14 1.26 -17.37
CA ASN A 486 21.20 -0.11 -17.85
C ASN A 486 20.35 -1.04 -16.98
N ILE A 487 19.94 -2.17 -17.57
CA ILE A 487 19.18 -3.22 -16.90
C ILE A 487 19.99 -4.51 -16.95
N LEU A 488 20.35 -5.06 -15.79
CA LEU A 488 21.22 -6.23 -15.71
C LEU A 488 20.46 -7.48 -15.24
N HIS A 489 20.79 -8.62 -15.85
CA HIS A 489 20.38 -9.93 -15.36
C HIS A 489 21.24 -10.33 -14.15
N PHE A 490 20.63 -10.94 -13.15
CA PHE A 490 21.34 -11.53 -12.04
C PHE A 490 22.25 -12.69 -12.50
N ASP A 491 23.51 -12.63 -12.09
CA ASP A 491 24.46 -13.74 -12.16
C ASP A 491 25.04 -14.00 -10.76
N ALA A 492 25.29 -15.27 -10.44
CA ALA A 492 25.93 -15.68 -9.19
C ALA A 492 27.27 -14.97 -8.95
N ALA A 493 28.01 -14.66 -10.02
CA ALA A 493 29.25 -13.89 -9.91
C ALA A 493 29.06 -12.49 -9.28
N MET A 494 27.88 -11.87 -9.47
CA MET A 494 27.53 -10.59 -8.85
C MET A 494 27.35 -10.71 -7.33
N GLU A 495 26.77 -11.83 -6.89
CA GLU A 495 26.58 -12.12 -5.46
C GLU A 495 27.93 -12.36 -4.78
N ASP A 496 28.85 -13.11 -5.40
CA ASP A 496 30.20 -13.32 -4.88
C ASP A 496 31.00 -12.03 -4.79
N GLU A 497 30.88 -11.16 -5.79
CA GLU A 497 31.53 -9.84 -5.79
C GLU A 497 30.98 -8.94 -4.67
N LEU A 498 29.67 -8.95 -4.44
CA LEU A 498 29.07 -8.22 -3.33
C LEU A 498 29.61 -8.70 -1.97
N HIS A 499 29.71 -10.01 -1.75
CA HIS A 499 30.28 -10.56 -0.51
C HIS A 499 31.76 -10.21 -0.34
N ARG A 500 32.57 -10.34 -1.41
CA ARG A 500 33.99 -9.94 -1.40
C ARG A 500 34.14 -8.48 -1.01
N ARG A 501 33.30 -7.61 -1.56
CA ARG A 501 33.34 -6.18 -1.29
C ARG A 501 32.92 -5.82 0.14
N LEU A 502 31.86 -6.43 0.66
CA LEU A 502 31.46 -6.27 2.07
C LEU A 502 32.56 -6.73 3.03
N SER A 503 33.20 -7.87 2.72
CA SER A 503 34.37 -8.32 3.48
C SER A 503 35.50 -7.30 3.43
N LEU A 504 35.76 -6.68 2.27
CA LEU A 504 36.82 -5.68 2.13
C LEU A 504 36.54 -4.40 2.93
N VAL A 505 35.29 -3.93 3.00
CA VAL A 505 34.89 -2.78 3.84
C VAL A 505 35.26 -3.03 5.30
N ASN A 506 34.84 -4.16 5.85
CA ASN A 506 35.15 -4.52 7.25
C ASN A 506 36.67 -4.59 7.49
N ARG A 507 37.40 -5.15 6.53
CA ARG A 507 38.86 -5.29 6.63
C ARG A 507 39.60 -3.96 6.53
N ILE A 508 39.10 -2.97 5.79
CA ILE A 508 39.68 -1.62 5.76
C ILE A 508 39.61 -0.98 7.15
N ALA A 509 38.48 -1.12 7.84
CA ALA A 509 38.31 -0.63 9.21
C ALA A 509 39.25 -1.35 10.20
N GLU A 510 39.41 -2.67 10.09
CA GLU A 510 40.36 -3.44 10.91
C GLU A 510 41.83 -3.08 10.61
N ALA A 511 42.15 -2.81 9.35
CA ALA A 511 43.50 -2.46 8.92
C ALA A 511 43.98 -1.13 9.53
N GLN A 512 43.05 -0.22 9.84
CA GLN A 512 43.34 1.04 10.54
C GLN A 512 43.89 0.79 11.95
N SER A 513 43.28 -0.10 12.73
CA SER A 513 43.69 -0.35 14.12
C SER A 513 44.94 -1.24 14.24
N THR A 514 45.34 -1.89 13.15
CA THR A 514 46.44 -2.87 13.10
C THR A 514 47.64 -2.43 12.26
N ASN A 515 47.70 -1.15 11.86
CA ASN A 515 48.81 -0.55 11.09
C ASN A 515 49.20 -1.36 9.84
N GLN A 516 48.20 -1.83 9.09
CA GLN A 516 48.40 -2.63 7.87
C GLN A 516 48.64 -1.78 6.61
N PHE A 517 48.43 -0.47 6.70
CA PHE A 517 48.70 0.49 5.63
C PHE A 517 50.15 0.99 5.71
N SER A 518 50.76 1.19 4.55
CA SER A 518 52.13 1.69 4.42
C SER A 518 52.23 2.53 3.14
N LEU A 519 53.18 3.46 3.10
CA LEU A 519 53.51 4.21 1.90
C LEU A 519 54.76 3.65 1.24
N MET A 520 54.70 3.47 -0.07
CA MET A 520 55.85 3.31 -0.94
C MET A 520 56.00 4.59 -1.76
N TYR A 521 57.20 4.84 -2.26
CA TYR A 521 57.54 6.09 -2.91
C TYR A 521 58.17 5.84 -4.27
N GLN A 522 57.65 6.50 -5.31
CA GLN A 522 58.20 6.38 -6.66
C GLN A 522 58.86 7.70 -7.08
N PRO A 523 60.14 7.70 -7.49
CA PRO A 523 60.83 8.93 -7.85
C PRO A 523 60.38 9.49 -9.20
N GLN A 524 60.35 10.82 -9.27
CA GLN A 524 60.07 11.63 -10.45
C GLN A 524 61.38 12.31 -10.90
N LEU A 525 61.72 12.17 -12.17
CA LEU A 525 62.99 12.68 -12.72
C LEU A 525 62.73 13.70 -13.82
N ARG A 526 63.58 14.71 -13.89
CA ARG A 526 63.61 15.66 -15.01
C ARG A 526 64.27 14.99 -16.22
N LEU A 527 63.59 15.02 -17.37
CA LEU A 527 64.06 14.29 -18.56
C LEU A 527 65.29 14.93 -19.22
N SER A 528 65.57 16.21 -18.95
CA SER A 528 66.68 16.96 -19.55
C SER A 528 68.05 16.56 -18.99
N ASP A 529 68.15 16.31 -17.68
CA ASP A 529 69.41 16.09 -16.97
C ASP A 529 69.40 14.85 -16.05
N GLY A 530 68.25 14.17 -15.92
CA GLY A 530 68.06 13.02 -15.05
C GLY A 530 68.07 13.35 -13.56
N ALA A 531 67.94 14.63 -13.19
CA ALA A 531 67.89 15.04 -11.79
C ALA A 531 66.56 14.63 -11.15
N VAL A 532 66.62 14.17 -9.89
CA VAL A 532 65.41 13.85 -9.13
C VAL A 532 64.74 15.15 -8.69
N ILE A 533 63.48 15.33 -9.06
CA ILE A 533 62.68 16.53 -8.76
C ILE A 533 61.64 16.31 -7.67
N GLY A 534 61.23 15.05 -7.47
CA GLY A 534 60.20 14.72 -6.51
C GLY A 534 59.98 13.22 -6.38
N VAL A 535 59.00 12.87 -5.57
CA VAL A 535 58.56 11.49 -5.32
C VAL A 535 57.05 11.46 -5.16
N GLU A 536 56.40 10.40 -5.63
CA GLU A 536 54.97 10.17 -5.44
C GLU A 536 54.75 9.17 -4.30
N ALA A 537 53.89 9.52 -3.34
CA ALA A 537 53.46 8.66 -2.26
C ALA A 537 52.33 7.72 -2.71
N LEU A 538 52.63 6.43 -2.71
CA LEU A 538 51.76 5.37 -3.20
C LEU A 538 51.31 4.48 -2.05
N LEU A 539 50.01 4.55 -1.73
CA LEU A 539 49.41 3.75 -0.67
C LEU A 539 49.51 2.25 -0.97
N ARG A 540 49.89 1.47 0.05
CA ARG A 540 49.95 0.01 -0.02
C ARG A 540 49.29 -0.60 1.21
N TRP A 541 48.57 -1.69 0.98
CA TRP A 541 47.93 -2.45 2.04
C TRP A 541 48.50 -3.87 2.10
N ARG A 542 49.17 -4.17 3.21
CA ARG A 542 49.73 -5.49 3.50
C ARG A 542 48.87 -6.21 4.54
N ARG A 543 48.46 -7.43 4.22
CA ARG A 543 47.71 -8.29 5.14
C ARG A 543 48.61 -8.85 6.24
N PRO A 544 48.04 -9.31 7.38
CA PRO A 544 48.81 -9.95 8.45
C PRO A 544 49.55 -11.22 8.00
N ASP A 545 49.04 -11.93 6.99
CA ASP A 545 49.69 -13.09 6.35
C ASP A 545 50.88 -12.71 5.44
N GLY A 546 51.17 -11.41 5.30
CA GLY A 546 52.26 -10.86 4.51
C GLY A 546 51.92 -10.59 3.04
N SER A 547 50.74 -10.98 2.55
CA SER A 547 50.32 -10.74 1.16
C SER A 547 49.77 -9.33 0.93
N TRP A 548 49.82 -8.85 -0.31
CA TRP A 548 49.42 -7.48 -0.68
C TRP A 548 48.02 -7.43 -1.29
N ILE A 549 47.24 -6.40 -0.92
CA ILE A 549 46.00 -6.05 -1.61
C ILE A 549 46.29 -4.90 -2.58
N ARG A 550 45.89 -5.05 -3.84
CA ARG A 550 46.12 -4.04 -4.87
C ARG A 550 45.31 -2.77 -4.59
N PRO A 551 45.88 -1.56 -4.77
CA PRO A 551 45.16 -0.28 -4.68
C PRO A 551 43.85 -0.27 -5.47
N ASP A 552 43.88 -0.72 -6.74
CA ASP A 552 42.72 -0.81 -7.64
C ASP A 552 41.56 -1.66 -7.08
N THR A 553 41.82 -2.51 -6.09
CA THR A 553 40.81 -3.36 -5.44
C THR A 553 40.17 -2.68 -4.23
N PHE A 554 40.94 -1.96 -3.41
CA PHE A 554 40.44 -1.43 -2.13
C PHE A 554 40.17 0.07 -2.13
N ILE A 555 40.84 0.87 -2.95
CA ILE A 555 40.60 2.32 -3.02
C ILE A 555 39.15 2.60 -3.45
N PRO A 556 38.60 1.99 -4.53
CA PRO A 556 37.20 2.22 -4.90
C PRO A 556 36.22 1.81 -3.79
N VAL A 557 36.54 0.75 -3.05
CA VAL A 557 35.71 0.31 -1.92
C VAL A 557 35.80 1.27 -0.74
N ALA A 558 36.99 1.81 -0.45
CA ALA A 558 37.20 2.83 0.56
C ALA A 558 36.48 4.14 0.20
N GLU A 559 36.50 4.53 -1.07
CA GLU A 559 35.77 5.69 -1.59
C GLU A 559 34.28 5.52 -1.43
N ASP A 560 33.72 4.40 -1.87
CA ASP A 560 32.29 4.13 -1.78
C ASP A 560 31.79 4.03 -0.33
N ALA A 561 32.59 3.41 0.56
CA ALA A 561 32.29 3.29 1.99
C ALA A 561 32.60 4.56 2.80
N GLY A 562 33.23 5.58 2.21
CA GLY A 562 33.64 6.81 2.90
C GLY A 562 34.92 6.69 3.73
N HIS A 563 35.55 5.51 3.77
CA HIS A 563 36.85 5.31 4.43
C HIS A 563 38.00 6.08 3.77
N ILE A 564 37.85 6.51 2.52
CA ILE A 564 38.90 7.28 1.83
C ILE A 564 39.25 8.61 2.53
N VAL A 565 38.31 9.20 3.29
CA VAL A 565 38.53 10.49 3.98
C VAL A 565 39.60 10.34 5.07
N TRP A 566 39.40 9.42 6.02
CA TRP A 566 40.37 9.17 7.07
C TRP A 566 41.68 8.58 6.52
N LEU A 567 41.58 7.73 5.48
CA LEU A 567 42.75 7.10 4.87
C LEU A 567 43.60 8.15 4.16
N GLY A 568 42.97 9.11 3.49
CA GLY A 568 43.64 10.25 2.86
C GLY A 568 44.32 11.17 3.86
N GLU A 569 43.69 11.47 5.00
CA GLU A 569 44.36 12.18 6.10
C GLU A 569 45.62 11.43 6.57
N TRP A 570 45.51 10.11 6.77
CA TRP A 570 46.64 9.29 7.18
C TRP A 570 47.76 9.30 6.13
N VAL A 571 47.42 9.16 4.85
CA VAL A 571 48.39 9.22 3.73
C VAL A 571 49.09 10.57 3.70
N LEU A 572 48.35 11.68 3.76
CA LEU A 572 48.92 13.02 3.72
C LEU A 572 49.86 13.25 4.90
N ARG A 573 49.46 12.84 6.10
CA ARG A 573 50.25 12.95 7.33
C ARG A 573 51.54 12.16 7.26
N GLU A 574 51.48 10.89 6.88
CA GLU A 574 52.68 10.05 6.74
C GLU A 574 53.61 10.57 5.65
N ALA A 575 53.06 11.03 4.51
CA ALA A 575 53.84 11.64 3.44
C ALA A 575 54.57 12.91 3.90
N CYS A 576 53.87 13.81 4.62
CA CYS A 576 54.46 15.01 5.22
C CYS A 576 55.57 14.67 6.22
N LEU A 577 55.32 13.71 7.12
CA LEU A 577 56.32 13.26 8.10
C LEU A 577 57.57 12.69 7.43
N HIS A 578 57.39 11.87 6.39
CA HIS A 578 58.49 11.27 5.64
C HIS A 578 59.29 12.33 4.88
N LEU A 579 58.61 13.30 4.26
CA LEU A 579 59.25 14.42 3.59
C LEU A 579 60.11 15.26 4.55
N THR A 580 59.54 15.68 5.68
CA THR A 580 60.27 16.43 6.71
C THR A 580 61.49 15.66 7.22
N ARG A 581 61.36 14.34 7.43
CA ARG A 581 62.49 13.49 7.85
C ARG A 581 63.60 13.44 6.80
N TRP A 582 63.27 13.35 5.51
CA TRP A 582 64.28 13.37 4.46
C TRP A 582 65.01 14.72 4.38
N HIS A 583 64.28 15.84 4.53
CA HIS A 583 64.92 17.16 4.60
C HIS A 583 65.87 17.28 5.80
N GLN A 584 65.46 16.81 6.98
CA GLN A 584 66.30 16.80 8.19
C GLN A 584 67.57 15.93 8.03
N ARG A 585 67.50 14.88 7.21
CA ARG A 585 68.65 14.01 6.88
C ARG A 585 69.53 14.57 5.76
N GLY A 586 69.23 15.76 5.25
CA GLY A 586 70.06 16.46 4.26
C GLY A 586 69.85 16.00 2.81
N LEU A 587 68.75 15.32 2.49
CA LEU A 587 68.45 14.79 1.14
C LEU A 587 67.95 15.87 0.15
N GLY A 588 68.36 17.12 0.35
CA GLY A 588 67.93 18.25 -0.47
C GLY A 588 66.43 18.54 -0.38
N ARG A 589 65.97 19.46 -1.23
CA ARG A 589 64.56 19.84 -1.31
C ARG A 589 63.87 18.97 -2.36
N LEU A 590 63.00 18.07 -1.90
CA LEU A 590 62.20 17.16 -2.72
C LEU A 590 60.74 17.61 -2.72
N ARG A 591 60.04 17.47 -3.84
CA ARG A 591 58.58 17.57 -3.90
C ARG A 591 57.93 16.23 -3.59
N MET A 592 56.90 16.21 -2.76
CA MET A 592 56.09 15.03 -2.43
C MET A 592 54.73 15.12 -3.11
N ALA A 593 54.44 14.22 -4.04
CA ALA A 593 53.13 14.10 -4.68
C ALA A 593 52.22 13.14 -3.89
N VAL A 594 50.96 13.53 -3.67
CA VAL A 594 49.95 12.77 -2.92
C VAL A 594 48.63 12.78 -3.68
N ASN A 595 48.08 11.60 -3.94
CA ASN A 595 46.79 11.42 -4.59
C ASN A 595 45.60 11.82 -3.68
N VAL A 596 44.66 12.59 -4.23
CA VAL A 596 43.46 13.07 -3.53
C VAL A 596 42.20 12.70 -4.32
N SER A 597 41.22 12.08 -3.65
CA SER A 597 39.94 11.72 -4.29
C SER A 597 38.90 12.83 -4.22
N VAL A 598 37.91 12.80 -5.13
CA VAL A 598 36.74 13.73 -5.10
C VAL A 598 36.11 13.79 -3.73
N ARG A 599 35.94 12.61 -3.10
CA ARG A 599 35.18 12.50 -1.86
C ARG A 599 35.89 13.22 -0.72
N GLN A 600 37.21 13.33 -0.77
CA GLN A 600 37.98 14.17 0.15
C GLN A 600 37.79 15.65 -0.17
N LEU A 601 37.87 16.05 -1.43
CA LEU A 601 37.69 17.46 -1.84
C LEU A 601 36.28 18.01 -1.59
N ARG A 602 35.28 17.12 -1.51
CA ARG A 602 33.90 17.44 -1.13
C ARG A 602 33.66 17.45 0.38
N ASP A 603 34.62 17.01 1.18
CA ASP A 603 34.51 17.06 2.63
C ASP A 603 34.79 18.49 3.13
N ASP A 604 33.82 19.08 3.82
CA ASP A 604 33.89 20.44 4.36
C ASP A 604 35.09 20.62 5.33
N HIS A 605 35.58 19.55 5.95
CA HIS A 605 36.70 19.58 6.87
C HIS A 605 38.07 19.42 6.19
N PHE A 606 38.13 19.10 4.90
CA PHE A 606 39.38 18.77 4.21
C PHE A 606 40.45 19.87 4.31
N LEU A 607 40.07 21.13 4.10
CA LEU A 607 41.00 22.26 4.21
C LEU A 607 41.56 22.41 5.64
N SER A 608 40.68 22.32 6.64
CA SER A 608 41.08 22.43 8.05
C SER A 608 41.98 21.28 8.50
N MET A 609 41.70 20.06 8.03
CA MET A 609 42.52 18.87 8.26
C MET A 609 43.90 19.04 7.64
N THR A 610 43.95 19.49 6.38
CA THR A 610 45.21 19.73 5.64
C THR A 610 46.10 20.74 6.37
N GLU A 611 45.53 21.87 6.82
CA GLU A 611 46.24 22.87 7.63
C GLU A 611 46.81 22.29 8.92
N HIS A 612 46.03 21.46 9.61
CA HIS A 612 46.44 20.84 10.85
C HIS A 612 47.59 19.87 10.65
N VAL A 613 47.52 19.02 9.62
CA VAL A 613 48.57 18.06 9.26
C VAL A 613 49.88 18.78 8.93
N LEU A 614 49.85 19.85 8.13
CA LEU A 614 51.05 20.64 7.81
C LEU A 614 51.72 21.20 9.08
N LYS A 615 50.93 21.80 9.97
CA LYS A 615 51.40 22.39 11.23
C LYS A 615 52.02 21.33 12.15
N GLU A 616 51.42 20.16 12.22
CA GLU A 616 51.91 19.07 13.05
C GLU A 616 53.21 18.46 12.52
N CYS A 617 53.31 18.25 11.20
CA CYS A 617 54.47 17.62 10.58
C CYS A 617 55.64 18.60 10.34
N GLY A 618 55.38 19.91 10.41
CA GLY A 618 56.34 20.94 10.06
C GLY A 618 56.72 20.94 8.57
N ALA A 619 55.84 20.45 7.70
CA ALA A 619 56.09 20.39 6.26
C ALA A 619 55.76 21.74 5.60
N ASP A 620 56.59 22.15 4.64
CA ASP A 620 56.30 23.33 3.80
C ASP A 620 55.31 22.93 2.69
N PRO A 621 54.13 23.58 2.59
CA PRO A 621 53.15 23.26 1.55
C PRO A 621 53.70 23.42 0.13
N THR A 622 54.72 24.24 -0.08
CA THR A 622 55.37 24.41 -1.39
C THR A 622 56.16 23.19 -1.85
N ASP A 623 56.46 22.27 -0.93
CA ASP A 623 57.10 20.98 -1.22
C ASP A 623 56.08 19.86 -1.42
N ILE A 624 54.78 20.14 -1.38
CA ILE A 624 53.72 19.15 -1.55
C ILE A 624 52.92 19.43 -2.82
N GLU A 625 52.73 18.37 -3.59
CA GLU A 625 51.89 18.35 -4.78
C GLU A 625 50.67 17.45 -4.53
N LEU A 626 49.48 17.98 -4.76
CA LEU A 626 48.24 17.19 -4.66
C LEU A 626 47.80 16.80 -6.06
N GLU A 627 47.66 15.49 -6.28
CA GLU A 627 47.25 14.91 -7.55
C GLU A 627 45.75 14.65 -7.53
N ILE A 628 45.06 15.15 -8.55
CA ILE A 628 43.60 15.04 -8.68
C ILE A 628 43.32 14.53 -10.09
N THR A 629 42.51 13.48 -10.23
CA THR A 629 42.18 12.95 -11.56
C THR A 629 41.35 13.94 -12.38
N GLU A 630 41.45 13.83 -13.71
CA GLU A 630 40.75 14.69 -14.66
C GLU A 630 39.23 14.80 -14.38
N SER A 631 38.52 13.68 -14.28
CA SER A 631 37.07 13.64 -14.05
C SER A 631 36.65 14.37 -12.76
N ASN A 632 37.51 14.30 -11.74
CA ASN A 632 37.24 14.85 -10.41
C ASN A 632 37.31 16.37 -10.39
N ALA A 633 38.26 16.95 -11.12
CA ALA A 633 38.50 18.38 -11.16
C ALA A 633 37.47 19.15 -12.00
N MET A 634 36.73 18.45 -12.88
CA MET A 634 35.92 19.09 -13.93
C MET A 634 34.43 19.20 -13.62
N GLU A 635 33.90 18.52 -12.60
CA GLU A 635 32.44 18.40 -12.39
C GLU A 635 31.81 19.43 -11.44
N ASP A 636 32.59 20.10 -10.57
CA ASP A 636 32.02 20.75 -9.36
C ASP A 636 32.69 22.10 -9.02
N ASP A 637 31.91 23.19 -8.95
CA ASP A 637 32.40 24.53 -8.61
C ASP A 637 32.90 24.61 -7.16
N HIS A 638 32.38 23.77 -6.25
CA HIS A 638 32.89 23.67 -4.88
C HIS A 638 34.33 23.15 -4.87
N ILE A 639 34.62 22.11 -5.65
CA ILE A 639 35.96 21.52 -5.76
C ILE A 639 36.94 22.56 -6.30
N LEU A 640 36.54 23.34 -7.30
CA LEU A 640 37.37 24.43 -7.83
C LEU A 640 37.76 25.44 -6.74
N SER A 641 36.82 25.83 -5.88
CA SER A 641 37.07 26.74 -4.75
C SER A 641 38.06 26.15 -3.73
N VAL A 642 37.91 24.86 -3.41
CA VAL A 642 38.82 24.13 -2.52
C VAL A 642 40.23 24.10 -3.11
N VAL A 643 40.37 23.74 -4.39
CA VAL A 643 41.66 23.69 -5.10
C VAL A 643 42.33 25.07 -5.17
N GLN A 644 41.57 26.13 -5.42
CA GLN A 644 42.09 27.50 -5.37
C GLN A 644 42.61 27.88 -3.98
N THR A 645 41.95 27.41 -2.92
CA THR A 645 42.37 27.66 -1.55
C THR A 645 43.67 26.91 -1.24
N LEU A 646 43.78 25.64 -1.66
CA LEU A 646 45.02 24.85 -1.52
C LEU A 646 46.21 25.52 -2.25
N ARG A 647 46.00 26.05 -3.46
CA ARG A 647 47.03 26.84 -4.17
C ARG A 647 47.46 28.08 -3.40
N LYS A 648 46.52 28.80 -2.79
CA LYS A 648 46.83 29.98 -1.94
C LYS A 648 47.60 29.59 -0.68
N MET A 649 47.41 28.37 -0.17
CA MET A 649 48.18 27.83 0.95
C MET A 649 49.61 27.44 0.56
N GLY A 650 49.90 27.30 -0.73
CA GLY A 650 51.24 27.04 -1.27
C GLY A 650 51.40 25.70 -1.98
N PHE A 651 50.38 24.82 -1.95
CA PHE A 651 50.45 23.51 -2.61
C PHE A 651 50.65 23.64 -4.12
N SER A 652 51.36 22.69 -4.72
CA SER A 652 51.28 22.42 -6.17
C SER A 652 50.08 21.53 -6.46
N ILE A 653 49.43 21.72 -7.60
CA ILE A 653 48.29 20.90 -8.03
C ILE A 653 48.65 20.23 -9.35
N ALA A 654 48.55 18.91 -9.38
CA ALA A 654 48.74 18.10 -10.58
C ALA A 654 47.40 17.51 -11.03
N ILE A 655 47.19 17.48 -12.35
CA ILE A 655 46.06 16.80 -12.95
C ILE A 655 46.52 15.43 -13.42
N ASP A 656 45.91 14.39 -12.85
CA ASP A 656 46.25 13.00 -13.13
C ASP A 656 45.32 12.36 -14.17
N ASP A 657 45.79 11.25 -14.75
CA ASP A 657 45.10 10.44 -15.78
C ASP A 657 44.62 11.24 -17.02
N PHE A 658 45.31 12.33 -17.38
CA PHE A 658 44.83 13.25 -18.40
C PHE A 658 44.76 12.62 -19.80
N GLY A 659 43.62 12.78 -20.46
CA GLY A 659 43.35 12.27 -21.82
C GLY A 659 42.54 10.98 -21.86
N THR A 660 42.25 10.38 -20.71
CA THR A 660 41.38 9.19 -20.61
C THR A 660 39.89 9.56 -20.51
N GLY A 661 39.57 10.84 -20.25
CA GLY A 661 38.22 11.39 -20.16
C GLY A 661 37.84 12.41 -21.25
N TYR A 662 36.60 12.92 -21.19
CA TYR A 662 36.12 14.00 -22.06
C TYR A 662 36.40 15.37 -21.42
N SER A 663 37.62 15.88 -21.58
CA SER A 663 37.98 17.21 -21.08
C SER A 663 37.26 18.34 -21.81
N SER A 664 36.68 19.26 -21.03
CA SER A 664 36.40 20.61 -21.53
C SER A 664 37.65 21.47 -21.30
N LEU A 665 38.41 21.74 -22.35
CA LEU A 665 39.58 22.65 -22.31
C LEU A 665 39.26 23.99 -21.61
N SER A 666 38.02 24.46 -21.74
CA SER A 666 37.55 25.67 -21.07
C SER A 666 37.53 25.59 -19.54
N ARG A 667 37.33 24.40 -18.96
CA ARG A 667 37.39 24.16 -17.51
C ARG A 667 38.83 23.93 -17.05
N LEU A 668 39.62 23.22 -17.86
CA LEU A 668 41.05 23.06 -17.62
C LEU A 668 41.76 24.41 -17.43
N GLN A 669 41.44 25.40 -18.28
CA GLN A 669 41.99 26.75 -18.18
C GLN A 669 41.65 27.48 -16.87
N LYS A 670 40.53 27.14 -16.21
CA LYS A 670 40.12 27.77 -14.95
C LYS A 670 40.77 27.11 -13.72
N LEU A 671 41.24 25.87 -13.86
CA LEU A 671 41.85 25.13 -12.78
C LEU A 671 43.27 25.67 -12.53
N PRO A 672 43.63 26.05 -11.29
CA PRO A 672 44.96 26.58 -11.01
C PRO A 672 46.01 25.46 -10.87
N ALA A 673 46.07 24.54 -11.84
CA ALA A 673 47.04 23.47 -11.90
C ALA A 673 48.44 23.97 -12.30
N SER A 674 49.46 23.24 -11.86
CA SER A 674 50.87 23.49 -12.16
C SER A 674 51.50 22.35 -12.96
N VAL A 675 50.93 21.15 -12.88
CA VAL A 675 51.44 19.95 -13.55
C VAL A 675 50.30 19.22 -14.25
N LEU A 676 50.59 18.72 -15.44
CA LEU A 676 49.74 17.84 -16.22
C LEU A 676 50.42 16.48 -16.35
N LYS A 677 49.78 15.40 -15.89
CA LYS A 677 50.35 14.04 -15.95
C LYS A 677 49.78 13.30 -17.16
N ILE A 678 50.66 12.77 -18.01
CA ILE A 678 50.29 11.91 -19.14
C ILE A 678 50.06 10.50 -18.61
N ASP A 679 48.83 10.00 -18.75
CA ASP A 679 48.49 8.65 -18.33
C ASP A 679 49.38 7.59 -18.99
N ARG A 680 49.69 6.54 -18.22
CA ARG A 680 50.52 5.42 -18.66
C ARG A 680 50.00 4.78 -19.95
N SER A 681 48.70 4.75 -20.21
CA SER A 681 48.16 4.13 -21.44
C SER A 681 48.64 4.81 -22.74
N PHE A 682 48.98 6.10 -22.69
CA PHE A 682 49.53 6.84 -23.83
C PHE A 682 51.06 6.78 -23.90
N VAL A 683 51.73 6.47 -22.79
CA VAL A 683 53.18 6.25 -22.75
C VAL A 683 53.53 4.81 -23.15
N MET A 684 52.68 3.84 -22.79
CA MET A 684 52.80 2.47 -23.25
C MET A 684 52.76 2.44 -24.78
N ASP A 685 53.73 1.76 -25.39
CA ASP A 685 53.90 1.65 -26.83
C ASP A 685 54.00 2.99 -27.60
N ILE A 686 54.39 4.09 -26.96
CA ILE A 686 54.60 5.41 -27.63
C ILE A 686 55.59 5.33 -28.81
N ASP A 687 56.50 4.37 -28.77
CA ASP A 687 57.50 4.13 -29.82
C ASP A 687 56.94 3.35 -31.02
N HIS A 688 55.82 2.64 -30.85
CA HIS A 688 55.27 1.70 -31.83
C HIS A 688 53.89 2.11 -32.35
N ARG A 689 53.16 2.94 -31.61
CA ARG A 689 51.82 3.40 -31.96
C ARG A 689 51.83 4.91 -32.26
N PRO A 690 51.71 5.31 -33.53
CA PRO A 690 51.68 6.72 -33.93
C PRO A 690 50.56 7.52 -33.24
N GLU A 691 49.44 6.86 -32.91
CA GLU A 691 48.33 7.48 -32.21
C GLU A 691 48.73 7.91 -30.79
N ASN A 692 49.37 7.01 -30.03
CA ASN A 692 49.84 7.29 -28.67
C ASN A 692 50.89 8.41 -28.66
N ARG A 693 51.84 8.40 -29.61
CA ARG A 693 52.81 9.49 -29.78
C ARG A 693 52.14 10.83 -30.10
N SER A 694 51.10 10.82 -30.94
CA SER A 694 50.36 12.03 -31.31
C SER A 694 49.56 12.60 -30.12
N ILE A 695 48.94 11.74 -29.32
CA ILE A 695 48.21 12.13 -28.11
C ILE A 695 49.19 12.69 -27.08
N ALA A 696 50.29 12.01 -26.79
CA ALA A 696 51.32 12.52 -25.89
C ALA A 696 51.86 13.88 -26.34
N ALA A 697 52.16 14.05 -27.64
CA ALA A 697 52.61 15.33 -28.19
C ALA A 697 51.56 16.45 -28.03
N MET A 698 50.27 16.14 -28.21
CA MET A 698 49.18 17.07 -27.97
C MET A 698 49.12 17.47 -26.49
N ILE A 699 49.18 16.51 -25.58
CA ILE A 699 49.13 16.77 -24.12
C ILE A 699 50.30 17.64 -23.70
N VAL A 700 51.52 17.34 -24.17
CA VAL A 700 52.71 18.18 -23.89
C VAL A 700 52.46 19.62 -24.33
N LYS A 701 51.99 19.80 -25.56
CA LYS A 701 51.71 21.12 -26.11
C LYS A 701 50.64 21.88 -25.33
N VAL A 702 49.54 21.23 -24.97
CA VAL A 702 48.45 21.83 -24.18
C VAL A 702 48.94 22.24 -22.80
N GLY A 703 49.72 21.39 -22.12
CA GLY A 703 50.33 21.71 -20.83
C GLY A 703 51.17 22.98 -20.91
N HIS A 704 52.08 23.05 -21.89
CA HIS A 704 52.95 24.21 -22.09
C HIS A 704 52.19 25.49 -22.46
N GLU A 705 51.17 25.41 -23.32
CA GLU A 705 50.33 26.56 -23.71
C GLU A 705 49.55 27.13 -22.51
N LEU A 706 49.23 26.30 -21.53
CA LEU A 706 48.57 26.70 -20.28
C LEU A 706 49.57 27.04 -19.17
N GLY A 707 50.88 27.01 -19.44
CA GLY A 707 51.93 27.33 -18.47
C GLY A 707 52.14 26.25 -17.39
N MET A 708 51.74 25.01 -17.68
CA MET A 708 51.94 23.85 -16.80
C MET A 708 53.17 23.05 -17.21
N MET A 709 53.83 22.41 -16.24
CA MET A 709 54.84 21.37 -16.52
C MET A 709 54.15 20.06 -16.88
N VAL A 710 54.80 19.22 -17.66
CA VAL A 710 54.25 17.95 -18.12
C VAL A 710 55.09 16.79 -17.60
N LEU A 711 54.43 15.83 -16.95
CA LEU A 711 55.04 14.63 -16.38
C LEU A 711 54.48 13.39 -17.07
N ALA A 712 55.35 12.53 -17.59
CA ALA A 712 54.94 11.29 -18.22
C ALA A 712 54.97 10.12 -17.23
N GLU A 713 53.87 9.38 -17.11
CA GLU A 713 53.78 8.21 -16.24
C GLU A 713 54.08 6.90 -16.96
N GLY A 714 54.58 5.90 -16.20
CA GLY A 714 54.78 4.56 -16.74
C GLY A 714 55.91 4.45 -17.76
N VAL A 715 56.97 5.25 -17.62
CA VAL A 715 58.19 5.11 -18.43
C VAL A 715 58.95 3.84 -18.03
N GLU A 716 59.01 2.87 -18.93
CA GLU A 716 59.56 1.53 -18.69
C GLU A 716 60.79 1.22 -19.55
N SER A 717 61.02 1.93 -20.65
CA SER A 717 62.18 1.73 -21.53
C SER A 717 62.94 3.02 -21.85
N PRO A 718 64.26 2.93 -22.16
CA PRO A 718 65.02 4.09 -22.62
C PRO A 718 64.49 4.68 -23.95
N THR A 719 63.82 3.87 -24.78
CA THR A 719 63.23 4.35 -26.04
C THR A 719 62.05 5.27 -25.77
N GLN A 720 61.16 4.90 -24.84
CA GLN A 720 60.03 5.74 -24.41
C GLN A 720 60.54 7.06 -23.84
N GLU A 721 61.57 7.01 -22.99
CA GLU A 721 62.20 8.21 -22.43
C GLU A 721 62.76 9.13 -23.53
N ASN A 722 63.47 8.57 -24.52
CA ASN A 722 63.99 9.35 -25.64
C ASN A 722 62.88 9.99 -26.46
N THR A 723 61.81 9.25 -26.77
CA THR A 723 60.63 9.78 -27.47
C THR A 723 59.98 10.92 -26.69
N LEU A 724 59.81 10.78 -25.37
CA LEU A 724 59.27 11.84 -24.52
C LEU A 724 60.18 13.08 -24.49
N ARG A 725 61.51 12.88 -24.49
CA ARG A 725 62.49 13.99 -24.58
C ARG A 725 62.41 14.69 -25.94
N GLU A 726 62.23 13.96 -27.04
CA GLU A 726 62.00 14.54 -28.38
C GLU A 726 60.72 15.38 -28.43
N LEU A 727 59.68 14.96 -27.69
CA LEU A 727 58.43 15.70 -27.54
C LEU A 727 58.55 16.89 -26.59
N SER A 728 59.72 17.15 -25.99
CA SER A 728 59.96 18.19 -25.00
C SER A 728 59.16 18.02 -23.70
N CYS A 729 58.84 16.78 -23.30
CA CYS A 729 58.24 16.50 -22.01
C CYS A 729 59.24 16.85 -20.87
N ASP A 730 58.76 17.49 -19.80
CA ASP A 730 59.63 18.07 -18.76
C ASP A 730 60.19 17.00 -17.81
N SER A 731 59.34 16.06 -17.42
CA SER A 731 59.63 15.05 -16.40
C SER A 731 59.01 13.70 -16.70
N GLY A 732 59.52 12.65 -16.06
CA GLY A 732 59.02 11.29 -16.20
C GLY A 732 59.12 10.50 -14.91
N GLN A 733 58.21 9.52 -14.80
CA GLN A 733 58.13 8.56 -13.72
C GLN A 733 57.84 7.18 -14.29
N GLY A 734 58.46 6.14 -13.73
CA GLY A 734 58.20 4.76 -14.16
C GLY A 734 59.27 3.77 -13.75
N TYR A 735 59.07 2.50 -14.15
CA TYR A 735 59.94 1.39 -13.73
C TYR A 735 61.32 1.41 -14.38
N LEU A 736 61.53 2.20 -15.43
CA LEU A 736 62.86 2.48 -15.97
C LEU A 736 63.80 3.03 -14.89
N TYR A 737 63.28 3.91 -14.03
CA TYR A 737 64.06 4.61 -13.01
C TYR A 737 64.11 3.83 -11.70
N ALA A 738 62.92 3.53 -11.16
CA ALA A 738 62.73 2.69 -9.99
C ALA A 738 61.26 2.25 -9.90
N LYS A 739 61.05 1.03 -9.39
CA LYS A 739 59.74 0.64 -8.85
C LYS A 739 59.47 1.43 -7.57
N PRO A 740 58.21 1.52 -7.09
CA PRO A 740 57.90 2.11 -5.79
C PRO A 740 58.73 1.45 -4.67
N LEU A 741 59.44 2.27 -3.90
CA LEU A 741 60.39 1.86 -2.86
C LEU A 741 59.86 2.21 -1.46
N PRO A 742 60.12 1.38 -0.43
CA PRO A 742 59.83 1.77 0.95
C PRO A 742 60.75 2.92 1.39
N PHE A 743 60.38 3.60 2.48
CA PHE A 743 61.06 4.78 3.00
C PHE A 743 62.60 4.67 3.05
N ASP A 744 63.13 3.65 3.72
CA ASP A 744 64.59 3.47 3.88
C ASP A 744 65.29 3.14 2.55
N ALA A 745 64.63 2.39 1.66
CA ALA A 745 65.21 2.01 0.38
C ALA A 745 65.25 3.20 -0.60
N LEU A 746 64.23 4.07 -0.56
CA LEU A 746 64.23 5.29 -1.35
C LEU A 746 65.35 6.22 -0.88
N GLU A 747 65.55 6.36 0.43
CA GLU A 747 66.64 7.18 0.97
C GLU A 747 68.01 6.73 0.46
N ILE A 748 68.30 5.43 0.51
CA ILE A 748 69.55 4.86 -0.05
C ILE A 748 69.64 5.14 -1.55
N TRP A 749 68.52 5.01 -2.28
CA TRP A 749 68.47 5.27 -3.71
C TRP A 749 68.76 6.75 -4.02
N LEU A 750 68.20 7.70 -3.26
CA LEU A 750 68.39 9.15 -3.42
C LEU A 750 69.83 9.58 -3.17
N GLN A 751 70.51 9.01 -2.16
CA GLN A 751 71.91 9.32 -1.86
C GLN A 751 72.87 8.99 -3.01
N SER A 752 72.49 8.06 -3.89
CA SER A 752 73.28 7.66 -5.06
C SER A 752 73.04 8.50 -6.31
N ARG A 753 72.18 9.53 -6.24
CA ARG A 753 71.70 10.31 -7.41
C ARG A 753 72.00 11.80 -7.27
N LYS A 754 72.00 12.50 -8.41
CA LYS A 754 72.01 13.97 -8.45
C LYS A 754 70.59 14.47 -8.18
N LEU A 755 70.42 15.23 -7.10
CA LEU A 755 69.19 15.94 -6.78
C LEU A 755 69.12 17.22 -7.61
N ALA A 756 67.93 17.61 -8.06
CA ALA A 756 67.75 18.88 -8.74
C ALA A 756 68.02 20.04 -7.77
N ALA A 757 68.81 21.03 -8.19
CA ALA A 757 68.69 22.36 -7.64
C ALA A 757 67.40 22.96 -8.23
N LEU A 758 66.46 23.36 -7.39
CA LEU A 758 65.25 24.08 -7.82
C LEU A 758 65.61 25.47 -8.33
#